data_AF-A0A835SFR9-F1
#
_entry.id   AF-A0A835SFR9-F1
#
_cell.length_a   1.000
_cell.length_b   1.000
_cell.length_c   1.000
_cell.angle_alpha   90.00
_cell.angle_beta   90.00
_cell.angle_gamma   90.00
#
_symmetry.space_group_name_H-M   'P 1'
#
loop_
_entity.id
_entity.type
_entity.pdbx_description
1 polymer ?
#
loop_
_entity_poly.entity_id
_entity_poly.type
_entity_poly.pdbx_seq_one_letter_code
_entity_poly.pdbx_strand_id
1 'polypeptide(L)'
;MDIGNLEAYSPKLIPSCGEEDAIVWELGFADGSNELYLNPGAVITCTKAWVETRCRRAHEKRSISALPALLASGLIKTGKSYTLYNVIPAVLAEALRKQPPDHPLKGIKVLELSGLRVERQAGAAMLLRDLLRVVVKWAAVSGVPVKSAAWQEAQEVLADDPSGPGMRARAGSAVVALLCGFEAPVLVLLDELQALLHPTSARGELDLEGAAYIRDNVLRAILVDSPPTMLLAATGSSMALVWMALAAMPVNGVAPMYQIYQVDVPSTAPPGAMQQLLERSVQRFGLQQHQEDVQQLLERACGSPALFMTMVDRWDAESRPKDTVAFADAYILSKLFQEAQKEWMLSLAHWTDEERGKLLDLANPVIGADFGLDIMDPGLWRFLQPNLKETYGGRYYLADPIQRQLLRAIIDRGGKLRSSWTGLVGPGLTLAQLDWGWVLLQLGEVADHLLGLRRRSDINPDQIRGVKRLRKMLQDLANKAEEKLPPGDSVADRWESFDAFKQALESPHNTGSRRWYQDEGKGKKLQSHRDYLVIFLRLSRNLLAHQKPWERRKWMVMKTVMALPTLLGMQVPELSELVCVGLSRLAPATIMDAKAAADAEDEEWEELEEGEEGDEGEDDVGMAAAAEGADGGSPASGAKHGGATARAVHYDRGPNGAGLVSCMTSSSTRPQATALGSRALPLAIGRTGCMVLHAPPAHIRRVRVAAAQRTPLRVT
;
A
#
# COMPACT_ATOMS: atom_id res chain seq x y z
N MET A 1 25.17 15.90 14.36
CA MET A 1 25.45 17.18 13.66
C MET A 1 25.06 18.30 14.59
N ASP A 2 25.73 19.45 14.51
CA ASP A 2 25.35 20.63 15.28
C ASP A 2 24.16 21.29 14.56
N ILE A 3 22.95 21.04 15.03
CA ILE A 3 21.71 21.50 14.39
C ILE A 3 21.44 22.93 14.87
N GLY A 4 21.90 23.90 14.08
CA GLY A 4 21.59 25.31 14.27
C GLY A 4 20.11 25.64 13.98
N ASN A 5 19.79 26.94 13.92
CA ASN A 5 18.43 27.41 13.64
C ASN A 5 17.90 26.83 12.32
N LEU A 6 16.68 26.26 12.31
CA LEU A 6 15.96 25.78 11.13
C LEU A 6 16.12 26.71 9.91
N GLU A 7 15.97 28.02 10.11
CA GLU A 7 16.06 29.04 9.04
C GLU A 7 17.41 29.07 8.30
N ALA A 8 18.49 28.52 8.87
CA ALA A 8 19.83 28.47 8.30
C ALA A 8 20.19 27.13 7.64
N TYR A 9 19.51 26.03 7.97
CA TYR A 9 19.87 24.67 7.52
C TYR A 9 18.81 24.02 6.63
N SER A 10 17.54 24.42 6.72
CA SER A 10 16.47 23.86 5.89
C SER A 10 16.65 24.20 4.41
N PRO A 11 16.38 23.25 3.50
CA PRO A 11 16.44 23.50 2.08
C PRO A 11 15.48 24.60 1.66
N LYS A 12 15.85 25.31 0.59
CA LYS A 12 15.01 26.33 -0.04
C LYS A 12 14.08 25.67 -1.05
N LEU A 13 12.77 25.82 -0.85
CA LEU A 13 11.76 25.47 -1.86
C LEU A 13 11.81 26.46 -3.03
N ILE A 14 11.84 25.93 -4.25
CA ILE A 14 11.88 26.69 -5.50
C ILE A 14 10.88 26.03 -6.47
N PRO A 15 9.80 26.71 -6.90
CA PRO A 15 8.88 26.17 -7.90
C PRO A 15 9.54 26.17 -9.28
N SER A 16 9.52 25.04 -9.99
CA SER A 16 10.24 24.90 -11.27
C SER A 16 9.71 25.80 -12.39
N CYS A 17 8.47 26.29 -12.28
CA CYS A 17 7.84 27.20 -13.26
C CYS A 17 7.55 28.60 -12.68
N GLY A 18 8.02 28.93 -11.47
CA GLY A 18 7.73 30.23 -10.82
C GLY A 18 6.33 30.37 -10.22
N GLU A 19 5.39 29.48 -10.53
CA GLU A 19 4.01 29.47 -10.02
C GLU A 19 3.89 28.68 -8.70
N GLU A 20 3.01 29.12 -7.78
CA GLU A 20 2.82 28.45 -6.48
C GLU A 20 2.05 27.11 -6.57
N ASP A 21 1.36 26.86 -7.69
CA ASP A 21 0.66 25.59 -7.96
C ASP A 21 1.52 24.60 -8.79
N ALA A 22 2.84 24.85 -8.88
CA ALA A 22 3.75 23.97 -9.61
C ALA A 22 3.64 22.51 -9.13
N ILE A 23 3.60 21.58 -10.09
CA ILE A 23 3.63 20.14 -9.82
C ILE A 23 5.07 19.69 -9.50
N VAL A 24 6.07 20.43 -9.96
CA VAL A 24 7.51 20.13 -9.76
C VAL A 24 8.16 21.24 -8.94
N TRP A 25 8.88 20.84 -7.89
CA TRP A 25 9.62 21.71 -6.99
C TRP A 25 11.06 21.24 -6.86
N GLU A 26 11.98 22.19 -6.74
CA GLU A 26 13.36 21.94 -6.34
C GLU A 26 13.54 22.32 -4.85
N LEU A 27 14.19 21.44 -4.09
CA LEU A 27 14.67 21.68 -2.73
C LEU A 27 16.18 21.89 -2.80
N GLY A 28 16.62 23.15 -2.72
CA GLY A 28 18.04 23.52 -2.74
C GLY A 28 18.66 23.52 -1.34
N PHE A 29 19.62 22.64 -1.10
CA PHE A 29 20.30 22.48 0.18
C PHE A 29 21.53 23.41 0.29
N ALA A 30 21.99 23.62 1.54
CA ALA A 30 23.10 24.53 1.83
C ALA A 30 24.47 24.05 1.30
N ASP A 31 24.59 22.77 0.92
CA ASP A 31 25.77 22.21 0.26
C ASP A 31 25.79 22.44 -1.27
N GLY A 32 24.75 23.06 -1.82
CA GLY A 32 24.58 23.32 -3.25
C GLY A 32 23.93 22.16 -4.02
N SER A 33 23.51 21.08 -3.35
CA SER A 33 22.70 20.05 -3.98
C SER A 33 21.23 20.48 -4.12
N ASN A 34 20.58 20.06 -5.20
CA ASN A 34 19.14 20.23 -5.40
C ASN A 34 18.48 18.85 -5.50
N GLU A 35 17.35 18.68 -4.81
CA GLU A 35 16.46 17.52 -4.96
C GLU A 35 15.14 17.92 -5.60
N LEU A 36 14.52 16.97 -6.32
CA LEU A 36 13.20 17.18 -6.89
C LEU A 36 12.12 16.59 -6.00
N TYR A 37 11.05 17.36 -5.87
CA TYR A 37 9.83 16.95 -5.22
C TYR A 37 8.66 17.15 -6.17
N LEU A 38 7.90 16.08 -6.39
CA LEU A 38 6.62 16.16 -7.09
C LEU A 38 5.52 16.43 -6.06
N ASN A 39 4.71 17.45 -6.32
CA ASN A 39 3.63 17.96 -5.48
C ASN A 39 2.24 17.68 -6.11
N PRO A 40 1.86 16.44 -6.45
CA PRO A 40 0.65 16.14 -7.23
C PRO A 40 -0.68 16.35 -6.47
N GLY A 41 -0.65 16.78 -5.20
CA GLY A 41 -1.83 16.91 -4.33
C GLY A 41 -1.84 18.14 -3.44
N ALA A 42 -1.20 19.23 -3.86
CA ALA A 42 -1.12 20.50 -3.11
C ALA A 42 -0.55 20.36 -1.67
N VAL A 43 0.32 19.36 -1.43
CA VAL A 43 1.01 19.09 -0.16
C VAL A 43 1.65 20.36 0.39
N ILE A 44 2.35 21.11 -0.46
CA ILE A 44 3.03 22.37 -0.10
C ILE A 44 2.01 23.43 0.33
N THR A 45 0.92 23.61 -0.41
CA THR A 45 -0.14 24.58 -0.10
C THR A 45 -0.86 24.24 1.21
N CYS A 46 -1.20 22.96 1.42
CA CYS A 46 -1.77 22.47 2.68
C CYS A 46 -0.80 22.68 3.86
N THR A 47 0.50 22.44 3.65
CA THR A 47 1.54 22.67 4.67
C THR A 47 1.72 24.16 4.97
N LYS A 48 1.70 25.04 3.95
CA LYS A 48 1.73 26.50 4.12
C LYS A 48 0.57 26.97 5.01
N ALA A 49 -0.66 26.52 4.75
CA ALA A 49 -1.83 26.88 5.55
C ALA A 49 -1.75 26.41 7.02
N TRP A 50 -1.19 25.21 7.27
CA TRP A 50 -0.88 24.77 8.64
C TRP A 50 0.17 25.66 9.31
N VAL A 51 1.29 25.95 8.63
CA VAL A 51 2.36 26.81 9.14
C VAL A 51 1.86 28.23 9.44
N GLU A 52 1.08 28.84 8.55
CA GLU A 52 0.47 30.16 8.77
C GLU A 52 -0.44 30.17 10.00
N THR A 53 -1.22 29.11 10.20
CA THR A 53 -2.06 28.93 11.39
C THR A 53 -1.22 28.84 12.66
N ARG A 54 -0.11 28.06 12.64
CA ARG A 54 0.84 27.96 13.76
C ARG A 54 1.54 29.29 14.05
N CYS A 55 2.03 30.01 13.04
CA CYS A 55 2.69 31.31 13.19
C CYS A 55 1.75 32.37 13.77
N ARG A 56 0.51 32.45 13.27
CA ARG A 56 -0.52 33.40 13.74
C ARG A 56 -0.85 33.17 15.22
N ARG A 57 -1.05 31.91 15.61
CA ARG A 57 -1.42 31.54 16.99
C ARG A 57 -0.25 31.46 17.98
N ALA A 58 1.00 31.55 17.52
CA ALA A 58 2.17 31.50 18.39
C ALA A 58 2.19 32.60 19.49
N HIS A 59 1.51 33.72 19.25
CA HIS A 59 1.37 34.82 20.21
C HIS A 59 0.20 34.63 21.21
N GLU A 60 -0.69 33.65 20.99
CA GLU A 60 -1.92 33.47 21.77
C GLU A 60 -1.65 32.73 23.09
N LYS A 61 -1.13 33.45 24.09
CA LYS A 61 -0.82 32.94 25.45
C LYS A 61 -2.02 32.34 26.24
N ARG A 62 -3.23 32.29 25.66
CA ARG A 62 -4.49 31.91 26.31
C ARG A 62 -5.49 31.17 25.40
N SER A 63 -5.10 30.66 24.22
CA SER A 63 -6.03 29.84 23.43
C SER A 63 -6.44 28.58 24.21
N ILE A 64 -7.76 28.39 24.38
CA ILE A 64 -8.35 27.15 24.92
C ILE A 64 -8.35 26.04 23.85
N SER A 65 -8.20 26.39 22.57
CA SER A 65 -8.12 25.41 21.49
C SER A 65 -6.71 24.87 21.31
N ALA A 66 -6.62 23.53 21.28
CA ALA A 66 -5.48 22.76 20.81
C ALA A 66 -4.92 23.35 19.49
N LEU A 67 -3.60 23.40 19.37
CA LEU A 67 -2.95 23.73 18.10
C LEU A 67 -2.73 22.44 17.34
N PRO A 68 -3.26 22.31 16.11
CA PRO A 68 -3.28 21.04 15.42
C PRO A 68 -1.85 20.56 15.14
N ALA A 69 -1.55 19.33 15.53
CA ALA A 69 -0.43 18.58 14.95
C ALA A 69 -0.72 18.28 13.47
N LEU A 70 0.33 18.07 12.67
CA LEU A 70 0.22 17.73 11.26
C LEU A 70 0.49 16.23 11.06
N LEU A 71 -0.37 15.53 10.32
CA LEU A 71 -0.11 14.17 9.83
C LEU A 71 0.06 14.18 8.31
N ALA A 72 1.25 13.79 7.85
CA ALA A 72 1.49 13.43 6.46
C ALA A 72 0.91 12.02 6.24
N SER A 73 -0.26 11.96 5.58
CA SER A 73 -1.05 10.75 5.36
C SER A 73 -0.92 10.27 3.91
N GLY A 74 -1.17 8.99 3.66
CA GLY A 74 -1.05 8.39 2.32
C GLY A 74 -0.67 6.92 2.37
N LEU A 75 -0.84 6.24 1.25
CA LEU A 75 -0.61 4.79 1.11
C LEU A 75 0.89 4.41 1.09
N ILE A 76 1.18 3.18 0.67
CA ILE A 76 2.54 2.64 0.60
C ILE A 76 3.30 3.33 -0.54
N LYS A 77 4.56 3.72 -0.29
CA LYS A 77 5.45 4.43 -1.24
C LYS A 77 4.88 5.72 -1.85
N THR A 78 4.23 6.58 -1.05
CA THR A 78 3.86 7.94 -1.50
C THR A 78 4.91 9.03 -1.21
N GLY A 79 5.92 8.74 -0.38
CA GLY A 79 6.96 9.74 -0.01
C GLY A 79 6.67 10.53 1.27
N LYS A 80 5.87 9.98 2.18
CA LYS A 80 5.50 10.60 3.47
C LYS A 80 6.72 11.03 4.30
N SER A 81 7.68 10.13 4.54
CA SER A 81 8.90 10.45 5.30
C SER A 81 9.74 11.55 4.63
N TYR A 82 9.84 11.55 3.30
CA TYR A 82 10.53 12.62 2.56
C TYR A 82 9.82 13.98 2.76
N THR A 83 8.48 13.96 2.72
CA THR A 83 7.65 15.14 3.00
C THR A 83 7.85 15.64 4.45
N LEU A 84 7.93 14.72 5.42
CA LEU A 84 8.18 15.03 6.83
C LEU A 84 9.55 15.68 7.06
N TYR A 85 10.63 15.10 6.54
CA TYR A 85 11.99 15.56 6.85
C TYR A 85 12.49 16.72 5.99
N ASN A 86 11.99 16.87 4.75
CA ASN A 86 12.48 17.90 3.83
C ASN A 86 11.45 19.02 3.56
N VAL A 87 10.23 18.66 3.18
CA VAL A 87 9.23 19.63 2.71
C VAL A 87 8.65 20.45 3.86
N ILE A 88 8.18 19.82 4.93
CA ILE A 88 7.60 20.52 6.09
C ILE A 88 8.60 21.49 6.76
N PRO A 89 9.86 21.09 7.03
CA PRO A 89 10.91 22.00 7.50
C PRO A 89 11.20 23.15 6.54
N ALA A 90 11.24 22.91 5.23
CA ALA A 90 11.48 23.96 4.23
C ALA A 90 10.36 25.00 4.18
N VAL A 91 9.09 24.57 4.17
CA VAL A 91 7.92 25.48 4.21
C VAL A 91 7.94 26.32 5.49
N LEU A 92 8.21 25.70 6.64
CA LEU A 92 8.28 26.40 7.91
C LEU A 92 9.44 27.41 7.95
N ALA A 93 10.63 27.04 7.47
CA ALA A 93 11.78 27.94 7.37
C ALA A 93 11.48 29.15 6.48
N GLU A 94 10.82 28.96 5.34
CA GLU A 94 10.43 30.06 4.45
C GLU A 94 9.43 31.01 5.12
N ALA A 95 8.40 30.47 5.79
CA ALA A 95 7.42 31.27 6.50
C ALA A 95 8.02 32.04 7.68
N LEU A 96 8.92 31.42 8.45
CA LEU A 96 9.61 32.06 9.56
C LEU A 96 10.55 33.17 9.11
N ARG A 97 11.26 33.02 7.98
CA ARG A 97 12.08 34.11 7.40
C ARG A 97 11.26 35.37 7.11
N LYS A 98 9.95 35.24 6.85
CA LYS A 98 9.00 36.36 6.65
C LYS A 98 8.43 36.94 7.96
N GLN A 99 8.60 36.27 9.10
CA GLN A 99 8.19 36.76 10.42
C GLN A 99 9.22 37.72 11.03
N PRO A 100 8.81 38.67 11.89
CA PRO A 100 9.72 39.61 12.55
C PRO A 100 10.70 38.88 13.49
N PRO A 101 11.87 39.48 13.82
CA PRO A 101 12.93 38.81 14.58
C PRO A 101 12.56 38.37 16.00
N ASP A 102 11.54 38.99 16.60
CA ASP A 102 10.99 38.72 17.94
C ASP A 102 9.81 37.72 17.95
N HIS A 103 9.45 37.16 16.79
CA HIS A 103 8.35 36.20 16.68
C HIS A 103 8.63 34.93 17.52
N PRO A 104 7.66 34.40 18.30
CA PRO A 104 7.90 33.32 19.27
C PRO A 104 8.44 31.99 18.70
N LEU A 105 8.35 31.77 17.38
CA LEU A 105 8.87 30.59 16.69
C LEU A 105 10.24 30.84 16.00
N LYS A 106 10.82 32.04 16.12
CA LYS A 106 12.19 32.31 15.64
C LYS A 106 13.21 31.46 16.38
N GLY A 107 14.25 31.01 15.67
CA GLY A 107 15.29 30.16 16.26
C GLY A 107 14.88 28.71 16.51
N ILE A 108 13.74 28.26 15.96
CA ILE A 108 13.19 26.91 16.19
C ILE A 108 14.21 25.80 15.93
N LYS A 109 14.24 24.83 16.84
CA LYS A 109 15.10 23.65 16.80
C LYS A 109 14.32 22.44 16.27
N VAL A 110 15.01 21.50 15.62
CA VAL A 110 14.39 20.29 15.06
C VAL A 110 14.76 19.06 15.88
N LEU A 111 13.73 18.35 16.36
CA LEU A 111 13.81 17.05 17.01
C LEU A 111 13.28 15.98 16.06
N GLU A 112 14.19 15.22 15.46
CA GLU A 112 13.85 14.05 14.65
C GLU A 112 13.68 12.82 15.52
N LEU A 113 12.50 12.20 15.45
CA LEU A 113 12.16 10.96 16.14
C LEU A 113 11.69 9.93 15.11
N SER A 114 12.13 8.69 15.27
CA SER A 114 11.64 7.55 14.49
C SER A 114 11.21 6.46 15.47
N GLY A 115 9.94 6.06 15.42
CA GLY A 115 9.40 5.02 16.28
C GLY A 115 10.07 3.64 16.08
N LEU A 116 10.74 3.42 14.94
CA LEU A 116 11.55 2.21 14.70
C LEU A 116 12.93 2.22 15.38
N ARG A 117 13.40 3.38 15.86
CA ARG A 117 14.68 3.53 16.57
C ARG A 117 14.55 3.41 18.10
N VAL A 118 13.34 3.27 18.60
CA VAL A 118 13.03 3.08 20.03
C VAL A 118 12.94 1.59 20.31
N GLU A 119 13.48 1.13 21.44
CA GLU A 119 13.31 -0.26 21.89
C GLU A 119 11.82 -0.57 22.15
N ARG A 120 11.27 -1.55 21.43
CA ARG A 120 9.85 -1.94 21.53
C ARG A 120 9.64 -3.22 22.32
N GLN A 121 10.68 -4.02 22.50
CA GLN A 121 10.62 -5.25 23.28
C GLN A 121 10.57 -4.95 24.78
N ALA A 122 10.01 -5.88 25.55
CA ALA A 122 9.74 -5.73 26.99
C ALA A 122 8.76 -4.59 27.37
N GLY A 123 7.82 -4.27 26.47
CA GLY A 123 6.58 -3.54 26.75
C GLY A 123 6.69 -2.02 26.78
N ALA A 124 5.55 -1.36 27.00
CA ALA A 124 5.43 0.10 26.91
C ALA A 124 6.33 0.85 27.90
N ALA A 125 6.66 0.27 29.06
CA ALA A 125 7.57 0.89 30.01
C ALA A 125 8.99 1.06 29.43
N MET A 126 9.52 0.05 28.75
CA MET A 126 10.84 0.12 28.11
C MET A 126 10.84 1.07 26.92
N LEU A 127 9.80 1.01 26.09
CA LEU A 127 9.59 1.91 24.95
C LEU A 127 9.56 3.38 25.38
N LEU A 128 8.76 3.72 26.40
CA LEU A 128 8.67 5.09 26.90
C LEU A 128 9.98 5.58 27.54
N ARG A 129 10.72 4.72 28.25
CA ARG A 129 12.04 5.08 28.81
C ARG A 129 13.10 5.29 27.74
N ASP A 130 13.09 4.50 26.66
CA ASP A 130 14.05 4.66 25.58
C ASP A 130 13.72 5.89 24.71
N LEU A 131 12.43 6.16 24.46
CA LEU A 131 11.98 7.43 23.89
C LEU A 131 12.44 8.63 24.75
N LEU A 132 12.23 8.58 26.07
CA LEU A 132 12.69 9.60 27.01
C LEU A 132 14.21 9.81 26.92
N ARG A 133 14.98 8.72 26.87
CA ARG A 133 16.44 8.74 26.72
C ARG A 133 16.87 9.43 25.43
N VAL A 134 16.21 9.16 24.30
CA VAL A 134 16.46 9.82 23.01
C VAL A 134 16.22 11.32 23.11
N VAL A 135 15.09 11.74 23.67
CA VAL A 135 14.73 13.17 23.81
C VAL A 135 15.67 13.91 24.76
N VAL A 136 15.99 13.33 25.93
CA VAL A 136 16.96 13.90 26.90
C VAL A 136 18.34 14.06 26.25
N LYS A 137 18.82 13.04 25.54
CA LYS A 137 20.12 13.09 24.85
C LYS A 137 20.14 14.15 23.76
N TRP A 138 19.07 14.27 22.97
CA TRP A 138 18.95 15.32 21.95
C TRP A 138 18.96 16.72 22.59
N ALA A 139 18.14 16.96 23.61
CA ALA A 139 18.04 18.27 24.26
C ALA A 139 19.39 18.73 24.85
N ALA A 140 20.13 17.81 25.49
CA ALA A 140 21.48 18.08 25.98
C ALA A 140 22.49 18.40 24.86
N VAL A 141 22.49 17.64 23.76
CA VAL A 141 23.43 17.83 22.63
C VAL A 141 23.10 19.09 21.83
N SER A 142 21.82 19.42 21.66
CA SER A 142 21.36 20.58 20.89
C SER A 142 21.22 21.86 21.71
N GLY A 143 21.57 21.82 23.01
CA GLY A 143 21.55 22.98 23.91
C GLY A 143 20.15 23.56 24.13
N VAL A 144 19.12 22.72 24.11
CA VAL A 144 17.72 23.17 24.21
C VAL A 144 17.34 23.33 25.69
N PRO A 145 16.93 24.53 26.14
CA PRO A 145 16.53 24.75 27.52
C PRO A 145 15.19 24.05 27.82
N VAL A 146 15.13 23.48 29.01
CA VAL A 146 14.01 22.69 29.54
C VAL A 146 13.75 23.12 30.99
N LYS A 147 12.47 23.29 31.35
CA LYS A 147 12.05 23.55 32.73
C LYS A 147 12.70 22.56 33.71
N SER A 148 13.34 23.07 34.76
CA SER A 148 14.17 22.25 35.66
C SER A 148 13.44 21.06 36.28
N ALA A 149 12.15 21.21 36.62
CA ALA A 149 11.33 20.12 37.17
C ALA A 149 11.13 18.97 36.17
N ALA A 150 10.82 19.28 34.91
CA ALA A 150 10.66 18.25 33.86
C ALA A 150 11.99 17.58 33.52
N TRP A 151 13.11 18.33 33.60
CA TRP A 151 14.44 17.75 33.47
C TRP A 151 14.77 16.80 34.62
N GLN A 152 14.49 17.19 35.87
CA GLN A 152 14.69 16.34 37.06
C GLN A 152 13.87 15.06 37.00
N GLU A 153 12.57 15.16 36.73
CA GLU A 153 11.67 14.00 36.55
C GLU A 153 12.19 13.03 35.48
N ALA A 154 12.67 13.56 34.35
CA ALA A 154 13.25 12.74 33.29
C ALA A 154 14.53 12.02 33.73
N GLN A 155 15.42 12.68 34.49
CA GLN A 155 16.64 12.04 35.01
C GLN A 155 16.32 10.97 36.06
N GLU A 156 15.38 11.22 36.97
CA GLU A 156 14.94 10.25 37.98
C GLU A 156 14.38 8.97 37.32
N VAL A 157 13.48 9.12 36.35
CA VAL A 157 12.92 7.98 35.59
C VAL A 157 13.99 7.22 34.80
N LEU A 158 15.04 7.88 34.32
CA LEU A 158 16.16 7.25 33.62
C LEU A 158 17.18 6.58 34.56
N ALA A 159 17.27 7.02 35.83
CA ALA A 159 18.10 6.41 36.85
C ALA A 159 17.46 5.16 37.50
N ASP A 160 16.13 5.13 37.60
CA ASP A 160 15.37 4.03 38.22
C ASP A 160 15.48 2.67 37.50
N ASP A 161 15.15 1.59 38.20
CA ASP A 161 14.98 0.25 37.61
C ASP A 161 13.76 0.24 36.66
N PRO A 162 13.90 -0.15 35.37
CA PRO A 162 12.77 -0.30 34.45
C PRO A 162 11.65 -1.23 34.94
N SER A 163 11.95 -2.16 35.85
CA SER A 163 11.01 -3.10 36.46
C SER A 163 10.24 -2.51 37.65
N GLY A 164 10.52 -1.25 38.01
CA GLY A 164 9.94 -0.59 39.19
C GLY A 164 8.42 -0.40 39.11
N PRO A 165 7.73 -0.34 40.26
CA PRO A 165 6.27 -0.20 40.31
C PRO A 165 5.82 1.08 39.59
N GLY A 166 4.79 0.94 38.75
CA GLY A 166 4.23 2.06 37.98
C GLY A 166 5.16 2.65 36.91
N MET A 167 6.26 1.99 36.53
CA MET A 167 7.23 2.56 35.58
C MET A 167 6.60 3.01 34.25
N ARG A 168 5.63 2.26 33.70
CA ARG A 168 4.85 2.65 32.51
C ARG A 168 4.25 4.07 32.65
N ALA A 169 3.63 4.35 33.80
CA ALA A 169 2.99 5.63 34.08
C ALA A 169 4.02 6.75 34.28
N ARG A 170 5.08 6.49 35.07
CA ARG A 170 6.13 7.48 35.35
C ARG A 170 6.91 7.86 34.07
N ALA A 171 7.25 6.88 33.23
CA ALA A 171 7.90 7.13 31.95
C ALA A 171 7.02 7.88 30.96
N GLY A 172 5.71 7.56 30.90
CA GLY A 172 4.76 8.30 30.07
C GLY A 172 4.63 9.77 30.51
N SER A 173 4.46 10.01 31.82
CA SER A 173 4.40 11.36 32.38
C SER A 173 5.68 12.15 32.10
N ALA A 174 6.86 11.56 32.35
CA ALA A 174 8.14 12.22 32.10
C ALA A 174 8.37 12.56 30.61
N VAL A 175 7.93 11.71 29.67
CA VAL A 175 7.99 12.02 28.22
C VAL A 175 7.12 13.24 27.90
N VAL A 176 5.88 13.28 28.38
CA VAL A 176 4.96 14.40 28.16
C VAL A 176 5.48 15.67 28.82
N ALA A 177 5.94 15.59 30.07
CA ALA A 177 6.47 16.72 30.84
C ALA A 177 7.74 17.31 30.21
N LEU A 178 8.63 16.46 29.68
CA LEU A 178 9.85 16.89 28.99
C LEU A 178 9.55 17.59 27.66
N LEU A 179 8.70 16.98 26.81
CA LEU A 179 8.31 17.56 25.51
C LEU A 179 7.51 18.86 25.67
N CYS A 180 6.60 18.94 26.65
CA CYS A 180 5.89 20.16 27.01
C CYS A 180 6.72 21.13 27.88
N GLY A 181 7.93 20.71 28.22
CA GLY A 181 8.88 21.40 29.10
C GLY A 181 9.91 22.26 28.37
N PHE A 182 9.99 22.18 27.03
CA PHE A 182 10.89 23.00 26.23
C PHE A 182 10.60 24.50 26.40
N GLU A 183 11.64 25.27 26.70
CA GLU A 183 11.59 26.72 26.89
C GLU A 183 11.96 27.49 25.62
N ALA A 184 12.53 26.81 24.63
CA ALA A 184 12.73 27.29 23.27
C ALA A 184 11.70 26.65 22.31
N PRO A 185 11.40 27.27 21.16
CA PRO A 185 10.53 26.65 20.15
C PRO A 185 11.18 25.39 19.54
N VAL A 186 10.40 24.32 19.40
CA VAL A 186 10.83 23.03 18.84
C VAL A 186 9.83 22.52 17.80
N LEU A 187 10.33 22.11 16.64
CA LEU A 187 9.64 21.28 15.66
C LEU A 187 10.01 19.82 15.92
N VAL A 188 9.03 19.02 16.34
CA VAL A 188 9.15 17.57 16.46
C VAL A 188 8.69 16.93 15.16
N LEU A 189 9.57 16.16 14.53
CA LEU A 189 9.31 15.35 13.34
C LEU A 189 9.28 13.88 13.77
N LEU A 190 8.09 13.28 13.83
CA LEU A 190 7.90 11.92 14.33
C LEU A 190 7.50 10.97 13.19
N ASP A 191 8.48 10.26 12.66
CA ASP A 191 8.25 9.19 11.69
C ASP A 191 7.97 7.85 12.38
N GLU A 192 7.29 6.95 11.67
CA GLU A 192 6.93 5.61 12.14
C GLU A 192 6.09 5.61 13.44
N LEU A 193 5.15 6.56 13.54
CA LEU A 193 4.26 6.75 14.70
C LEU A 193 3.54 5.47 15.15
N GLN A 194 3.14 4.60 14.20
CA GLN A 194 2.49 3.32 14.52
C GLN A 194 3.36 2.38 15.35
N ALA A 195 4.69 2.55 15.32
CA ALA A 195 5.61 1.72 16.10
C ALA A 195 5.48 2.00 17.61
N LEU A 196 5.05 3.22 18.00
CA LEU A 196 4.72 3.57 19.39
C LEU A 196 3.39 2.95 19.85
N LEU A 197 2.47 2.67 18.91
CA LEU A 197 1.21 1.98 19.14
C LEU A 197 1.36 0.45 19.20
N HIS A 198 2.57 -0.08 19.04
CA HIS A 198 2.83 -1.52 18.98
C HIS A 198 4.05 -1.97 19.85
N PRO A 199 4.06 -1.65 21.17
CA PRO A 199 5.01 -2.24 22.12
C PRO A 199 4.81 -3.75 22.23
N THR A 200 5.87 -4.53 22.42
CA THR A 200 5.79 -5.99 22.53
C THR A 200 6.42 -6.51 23.81
N SER A 201 5.85 -7.59 24.36
CA SER A 201 6.42 -8.33 25.49
C SER A 201 7.79 -8.92 25.12
N ALA A 202 8.53 -9.42 26.11
CA ALA A 202 9.79 -10.13 25.87
C ALA A 202 9.62 -11.40 24.99
N ARG A 203 8.39 -11.87 24.75
CA ARG A 203 8.07 -12.98 23.84
C ARG A 203 7.66 -12.52 22.43
N GLY A 204 7.59 -11.21 22.19
CA GLY A 204 7.13 -10.64 20.92
C GLY A 204 5.60 -10.45 20.80
N GLU A 205 4.83 -10.84 21.82
CA GLU A 205 3.38 -10.63 21.89
C GLU A 205 3.05 -9.13 22.08
N LEU A 206 1.94 -8.63 21.56
CA LEU A 206 1.55 -7.22 21.70
C LEU A 206 1.16 -6.87 23.15
N ASP A 207 1.81 -5.86 23.73
CA ASP A 207 1.44 -5.28 25.03
C ASP A 207 0.22 -4.35 24.84
N LEU A 208 -0.98 -4.96 24.81
CA LEU A 208 -2.25 -4.27 24.53
C LEU A 208 -2.56 -3.14 25.52
N GLU A 209 -2.35 -3.37 26.82
CA GLU A 209 -2.52 -2.31 27.83
C GLU A 209 -1.48 -1.20 27.66
N GLY A 210 -0.25 -1.55 27.32
CA GLY A 210 0.81 -0.61 27.03
C GLY A 210 0.50 0.26 25.82
N ALA A 211 0.01 -0.36 24.73
CA ALA A 211 -0.44 0.34 23.53
C ALA A 211 -1.58 1.32 23.83
N ALA A 212 -2.61 0.88 24.57
CA ALA A 212 -3.71 1.74 25.00
C ALA A 212 -3.24 2.88 25.92
N TYR A 213 -2.33 2.60 26.87
CA TYR A 213 -1.75 3.63 27.72
C TYR A 213 -0.98 4.69 26.92
N ILE A 214 -0.11 4.27 25.99
CA ILE A 214 0.64 5.17 25.10
C ILE A 214 -0.32 6.01 24.26
N ARG A 215 -1.33 5.39 23.62
CA ARG A 215 -2.37 6.06 22.84
C ARG A 215 -3.08 7.15 23.66
N ASP A 216 -3.64 6.78 24.81
CA ASP A 216 -4.61 7.61 25.51
C ASP A 216 -3.99 8.68 26.41
N ASN A 217 -2.75 8.47 26.88
CA ASN A 217 -2.10 9.35 27.86
C ASN A 217 -0.88 10.09 27.29
N VAL A 218 -0.12 9.46 26.38
CA VAL A 218 1.12 10.04 25.85
C VAL A 218 0.89 10.67 24.48
N LEU A 219 0.42 9.88 23.51
CA LEU A 219 0.16 10.36 22.14
C LEU A 219 -0.92 11.42 22.11
N ARG A 220 -2.03 11.20 22.83
CA ARG A 220 -3.08 12.21 22.99
C ARG A 220 -2.53 13.56 23.47
N ALA A 221 -1.73 13.55 24.55
CA ALA A 221 -1.19 14.77 25.13
C ALA A 221 -0.23 15.51 24.18
N ILE A 222 0.62 14.81 23.44
CA ILE A 222 1.55 15.46 22.50
C ILE A 222 0.92 15.84 21.15
N LEU A 223 -0.13 15.16 20.70
CA LEU A 223 -0.80 15.42 19.42
C LEU A 223 -1.90 16.48 19.52
N VAL A 224 -2.56 16.58 20.68
CA VAL A 224 -3.69 17.49 20.92
C VAL A 224 -3.28 18.61 21.86
N ASP A 225 -2.71 18.29 23.01
CA ASP A 225 -2.51 19.24 24.12
C ASP A 225 -1.09 19.88 24.12
N SER A 226 -0.39 19.86 22.97
CA SER A 226 0.97 20.41 22.84
C SER A 226 1.02 21.94 23.07
N PRO A 227 2.08 22.46 23.73
CA PRO A 227 2.21 23.90 23.96
C PRO A 227 2.50 24.68 22.66
N PRO A 228 2.21 25.99 22.59
CA PRO A 228 2.45 26.80 21.39
C PRO A 228 3.90 26.79 20.87
N THR A 229 4.88 26.61 21.76
CA THR A 229 6.30 26.48 21.44
C THR A 229 6.67 25.15 20.78
N MET A 230 5.84 24.10 20.91
CA MET A 230 6.05 22.80 20.28
C MET A 230 5.17 22.66 19.04
N LEU A 231 5.79 22.54 17.87
CA LEU A 231 5.14 22.11 16.64
C LEU A 231 5.39 20.61 16.48
N LEU A 232 4.36 19.84 16.12
CA LEU A 232 4.48 18.40 15.87
C LEU A 232 3.96 18.08 14.47
N ALA A 233 4.82 17.43 13.68
CA ALA A 233 4.47 16.80 12.41
C ALA A 233 4.84 15.31 12.49
N ALA A 234 4.02 14.43 11.92
CA ALA A 234 4.23 12.99 11.99
C ALA A 234 3.76 12.22 10.75
N THR A 235 4.23 10.98 10.61
CA THR A 235 3.83 9.98 9.59
C THR A 235 4.08 8.57 10.16
N GLY A 236 3.60 7.54 9.46
CA GLY A 236 3.92 6.14 9.73
C GLY A 236 3.79 5.22 8.51
N SER A 237 4.40 4.04 8.59
CA SER A 237 4.28 2.96 7.59
C SER A 237 3.07 2.02 7.81
N SER A 238 2.21 2.29 8.79
CA SER A 238 0.82 1.79 8.82
C SER A 238 -0.09 2.93 9.23
N MET A 239 -0.48 3.75 8.24
CA MET A 239 -1.35 4.90 8.47
C MET A 239 -2.78 4.48 8.78
N ALA A 240 -3.24 3.32 8.30
CA ALA A 240 -4.51 2.72 8.72
C ALA A 240 -4.54 2.55 10.26
N LEU A 241 -3.52 1.90 10.84
CA LEU A 241 -3.43 1.70 12.29
C LEU A 241 -3.33 3.02 13.06
N VAL A 242 -2.59 4.01 12.54
CA VAL A 242 -2.51 5.36 13.14
C VAL A 242 -3.88 6.02 13.20
N TRP A 243 -4.61 6.06 12.08
CA TRP A 243 -5.90 6.73 12.03
C TRP A 243 -6.98 6.02 12.85
N MET A 244 -7.04 4.68 12.82
CA MET A 244 -7.91 3.89 13.69
C MET A 244 -7.61 4.15 15.17
N ALA A 245 -6.33 4.23 15.55
CA ALA A 245 -5.96 4.57 16.92
C ALA A 245 -6.36 6.00 17.32
N LEU A 246 -6.31 6.98 16.40
CA LEU A 246 -6.77 8.35 16.64
C LEU A 246 -8.29 8.47 16.75
N ALA A 247 -9.04 7.64 16.02
CA ALA A 247 -10.49 7.53 16.15
C ALA A 247 -10.89 6.87 17.49
N ALA A 248 -10.12 5.86 17.93
CA ALA A 248 -10.34 5.16 19.20
C ALA A 248 -9.84 5.90 20.46
N MET A 249 -9.25 7.09 20.34
CA MET A 249 -8.83 7.89 21.51
C MET A 249 -10.05 8.46 22.27
N PRO A 250 -10.05 8.43 23.62
CA PRO A 250 -11.12 9.00 24.44
C PRO A 250 -11.41 10.47 24.12
N VAL A 251 -12.70 10.80 24.02
CA VAL A 251 -13.17 12.09 23.52
C VAL A 251 -13.54 13.04 24.67
N ASN A 252 -12.86 14.18 24.78
CA ASN A 252 -13.27 15.29 25.65
C ASN A 252 -14.06 16.33 24.82
N GLY A 253 -15.23 15.94 24.31
CA GLY A 253 -16.07 16.75 23.42
C GLY A 253 -15.86 16.50 21.92
N VAL A 254 -14.65 16.72 21.39
CA VAL A 254 -14.33 16.51 19.96
C VAL A 254 -13.24 15.44 19.80
N ALA A 255 -13.48 14.42 18.98
CA ALA A 255 -12.55 13.30 18.83
C ALA A 255 -11.19 13.77 18.26
N PRO A 256 -10.04 13.30 18.78
CA PRO A 256 -8.72 13.78 18.37
C PRO A 256 -8.47 13.77 16.86
N MET A 257 -8.95 12.76 16.13
CA MET A 257 -8.85 12.70 14.66
C MET A 257 -9.34 13.97 13.93
N TYR A 258 -10.34 14.69 14.46
CA TYR A 258 -10.85 15.94 13.86
C TYR A 258 -10.02 17.18 14.23
N GLN A 259 -9.16 17.08 15.24
CA GLN A 259 -8.27 18.15 15.69
C GLN A 259 -6.89 18.10 15.00
N ILE A 260 -6.60 17.02 14.26
CA ILE A 260 -5.34 16.86 13.52
C ILE A 260 -5.46 17.46 12.11
N TYR A 261 -4.45 18.22 11.71
CA TYR A 261 -4.30 18.72 10.35
C TYR A 261 -3.74 17.61 9.46
N GLN A 262 -4.52 17.16 8.50
CA GLN A 262 -4.12 16.11 7.56
C GLN A 262 -3.51 16.75 6.31
N VAL A 263 -2.38 16.22 5.88
CA VAL A 263 -1.77 16.53 4.58
C VAL A 263 -1.65 15.23 3.81
N ASP A 264 -2.44 15.10 2.74
CA ASP A 264 -2.47 13.89 1.93
C ASP A 264 -1.36 13.92 0.89
N VAL A 265 -0.53 12.88 0.89
CA VAL A 265 0.61 12.69 -0.01
C VAL A 265 0.19 11.64 -1.04
N PRO A 266 -0.15 12.02 -2.30
CA PRO A 266 -0.69 11.09 -3.28
C PRO A 266 0.32 10.03 -3.72
N SER A 267 -0.17 8.85 -4.12
CA SER A 267 0.71 7.74 -4.54
C SER A 267 1.21 7.83 -5.98
N THR A 268 0.57 8.65 -6.82
CA THR A 268 0.88 8.79 -8.25
C THR A 268 1.02 10.26 -8.68
N ALA A 269 1.90 10.56 -9.63
CA ALA A 269 1.99 11.86 -10.30
C ALA A 269 1.72 11.76 -11.81
N PRO A 270 1.37 12.87 -12.49
CA PRO A 270 1.09 12.87 -13.93
C PRO A 270 2.29 12.41 -14.78
N PRO A 271 2.08 11.71 -15.92
CA PRO A 271 3.17 11.16 -16.73
C PRO A 271 4.25 12.18 -17.14
N GLY A 272 3.86 13.40 -17.51
CA GLY A 272 4.81 14.45 -17.88
C GLY A 272 5.70 14.93 -16.71
N ALA A 273 5.21 14.87 -15.48
CA ALA A 273 6.00 15.18 -14.28
C ALA A 273 6.94 14.02 -13.92
N MET A 274 6.49 12.78 -14.11
CA MET A 274 7.31 11.58 -13.94
C MET A 274 8.46 11.51 -14.97
N GLN A 275 8.21 11.95 -16.21
CA GLN A 275 9.26 12.06 -17.23
C GLN A 275 10.33 13.11 -16.88
N GLN A 276 9.93 14.27 -16.36
CA GLN A 276 10.87 15.28 -15.86
C GLN A 276 11.69 14.76 -14.67
N LEU A 277 11.07 13.98 -13.78
CA LEU A 277 11.76 13.32 -12.67
C LEU A 277 12.80 12.31 -13.17
N LEU A 278 12.48 11.51 -14.19
CA LEU A 278 13.44 10.61 -14.85
C LEU A 278 14.65 11.37 -15.41
N GLU A 279 14.42 12.35 -16.29
CA GLU A 279 15.48 13.09 -16.98
C GLU A 279 16.47 13.73 -16.00
N ARG A 280 15.94 14.31 -14.92
CA ARG A 280 16.72 14.97 -13.87
C ARG A 280 17.40 13.98 -12.93
N SER A 281 16.79 12.83 -12.63
CA SER A 281 17.46 11.73 -11.90
C SER A 281 18.64 11.17 -12.71
N VAL A 282 18.46 10.96 -14.01
CA VAL A 282 19.53 10.52 -14.93
C VAL A 282 20.70 11.52 -14.93
N GLN A 283 20.41 12.81 -14.93
CA GLN A 283 21.43 13.87 -14.79
C GLN A 283 22.13 13.83 -13.42
N ARG A 284 21.36 13.78 -12.32
CA ARG A 284 21.85 13.84 -10.93
C ARG A 284 22.77 12.66 -10.58
N PHE A 285 22.39 11.44 -10.94
CA PHE A 285 23.14 10.23 -10.61
C PHE A 285 24.24 9.88 -11.64
N GLY A 286 24.43 10.69 -12.68
CA GLY A 286 25.40 10.41 -13.75
C GLY A 286 25.08 9.14 -14.54
N LEU A 287 23.79 8.92 -14.79
CA LEU A 287 23.24 7.69 -15.41
C LEU A 287 22.94 7.85 -16.90
N GLN A 288 23.59 8.80 -17.60
CA GLN A 288 23.32 9.06 -19.02
C GLN A 288 23.54 7.81 -19.91
N GLN A 289 24.46 6.93 -19.53
CA GLN A 289 24.73 5.65 -20.22
C GLN A 289 23.71 4.54 -19.88
N HIS A 290 22.80 4.79 -18.93
CA HIS A 290 21.82 3.85 -18.37
C HIS A 290 20.38 4.37 -18.48
N GLN A 291 20.11 5.35 -19.35
CA GLN A 291 18.79 5.97 -19.45
C GLN A 291 17.68 4.94 -19.74
N GLU A 292 17.96 3.89 -20.52
CA GLU A 292 17.03 2.79 -20.80
C GLU A 292 16.76 1.92 -19.56
N ASP A 293 17.77 1.65 -18.71
CA ASP A 293 17.58 0.95 -17.44
C ASP A 293 16.65 1.75 -16.52
N VAL A 294 16.93 3.05 -16.36
CA VAL A 294 16.15 3.93 -15.47
C VAL A 294 14.72 4.12 -16.00
N GLN A 295 14.52 4.12 -17.32
CA GLN A 295 13.19 4.09 -17.95
C GLN A 295 12.39 2.82 -17.56
N GLN A 296 13.03 1.64 -17.54
CA GLN A 296 12.36 0.41 -17.09
C GLN A 296 11.96 0.47 -15.60
N LEU A 297 12.78 1.09 -14.75
CA LEU A 297 12.43 1.35 -13.34
C LEU A 297 11.22 2.29 -13.22
N LEU A 298 11.12 3.31 -14.08
CA LEU A 298 9.98 4.24 -14.12
C LEU A 298 8.67 3.51 -14.48
N GLU A 299 8.72 2.62 -15.47
CA GLU A 299 7.58 1.80 -15.90
C GLU A 299 7.12 0.86 -14.78
N ARG A 300 8.06 0.23 -14.05
CA ARG A 300 7.78 -0.62 -12.88
C ARG A 300 7.17 0.15 -11.72
N ALA A 301 7.51 1.42 -11.56
CA ALA A 301 6.92 2.30 -10.54
C ALA A 301 5.51 2.82 -10.89
N CYS A 302 5.03 2.60 -12.13
CA CYS A 302 3.70 2.96 -12.64
C CYS A 302 3.19 4.37 -12.23
N GLY A 303 4.08 5.36 -12.23
CA GLY A 303 3.76 6.75 -11.91
C GLY A 303 3.91 7.15 -10.43
N SER A 304 4.40 6.26 -9.56
CA SER A 304 4.73 6.60 -8.17
C SER A 304 6.13 7.25 -8.07
N PRO A 305 6.24 8.53 -7.61
CA PRO A 305 7.53 9.22 -7.51
C PRO A 305 8.46 8.57 -6.48
N ALA A 306 7.94 8.22 -5.31
CA ALA A 306 8.74 7.67 -4.23
C ALA A 306 9.11 6.20 -4.46
N LEU A 307 8.27 5.40 -5.12
CA LEU A 307 8.67 4.05 -5.56
C LEU A 307 9.79 4.14 -6.60
N PHE A 308 9.66 5.02 -7.60
CA PHE A 308 10.69 5.24 -8.61
C PHE A 308 12.04 5.63 -7.99
N MET A 309 12.07 6.69 -7.17
CA MET A 309 13.32 7.16 -6.54
C MET A 309 13.95 6.07 -5.65
N THR A 310 13.15 5.37 -4.84
CA THR A 310 13.69 4.30 -3.97
C THR A 310 14.10 3.03 -4.71
N MET A 311 13.63 2.81 -5.94
CA MET A 311 14.16 1.80 -6.86
C MET A 311 15.51 2.25 -7.46
N VAL A 312 15.60 3.49 -7.95
CA VAL A 312 16.84 4.05 -8.54
C VAL A 312 17.98 4.09 -7.52
N ASP A 313 17.74 4.64 -6.33
CA ASP A 313 18.72 4.68 -5.23
C ASP A 313 19.23 3.27 -4.86
N ARG A 314 18.32 2.28 -4.86
CA ARG A 314 18.67 0.91 -4.50
C ARG A 314 19.41 0.18 -5.63
N TRP A 315 19.04 0.43 -6.88
CA TRP A 315 19.70 -0.12 -8.06
C TRP A 315 21.13 0.39 -8.20
N ASP A 316 21.35 1.69 -7.98
CA ASP A 316 22.68 2.30 -7.95
C ASP A 316 23.53 1.74 -6.80
N ALA A 317 22.96 1.64 -5.59
CA ALA A 317 23.63 1.07 -4.42
C ALA A 317 23.98 -0.44 -4.57
N GLU A 318 23.21 -1.19 -5.37
CA GLU A 318 23.52 -2.58 -5.74
C GLU A 318 24.46 -2.70 -6.95
N SER A 319 25.17 -1.61 -7.30
CA SER A 319 26.14 -1.55 -8.40
C SER A 319 25.53 -1.82 -9.78
N ARG A 320 24.28 -1.37 -9.98
CA ARG A 320 23.59 -1.31 -11.28
C ARG A 320 23.46 -2.69 -11.96
N PRO A 321 22.72 -3.63 -11.36
CA PRO A 321 22.51 -4.95 -11.95
C PRO A 321 21.90 -4.82 -13.35
N LYS A 322 22.51 -5.53 -14.32
CA LYS A 322 22.14 -5.46 -15.75
C LYS A 322 20.74 -5.97 -16.07
N ASP A 323 20.20 -6.87 -15.25
CA ASP A 323 18.82 -7.33 -15.38
C ASP A 323 17.93 -6.42 -14.52
N THR A 324 17.67 -5.24 -15.06
CA THR A 324 16.91 -4.17 -14.39
C THR A 324 15.46 -4.59 -14.11
N VAL A 325 14.88 -5.46 -14.94
CA VAL A 325 13.54 -6.03 -14.72
C VAL A 325 13.55 -7.02 -13.56
N ALA A 326 14.46 -7.99 -13.53
CA ALA A 326 14.55 -8.95 -12.42
C ALA A 326 14.88 -8.26 -11.09
N PHE A 327 15.72 -7.21 -11.12
CA PHE A 327 15.96 -6.35 -9.96
C PHE A 327 14.66 -5.68 -9.48
N ALA A 328 13.89 -5.06 -10.37
CA ALA A 328 12.66 -4.36 -10.00
C ALA A 328 11.59 -5.32 -9.45
N ASP A 329 11.42 -6.49 -10.07
CA ASP A 329 10.48 -7.53 -9.60
C ASP A 329 10.90 -8.09 -8.24
N ALA A 330 12.21 -8.29 -8.00
CA ALA A 330 12.75 -8.67 -6.70
C ALA A 330 12.60 -7.57 -5.62
N TYR A 331 12.75 -6.29 -6.00
CA TYR A 331 12.48 -5.16 -5.11
C TYR A 331 11.02 -5.11 -4.70
N ILE A 332 10.10 -5.26 -5.66
CA ILE A 332 8.65 -5.29 -5.41
C ILE A 332 8.32 -6.40 -4.40
N LEU A 333 8.77 -7.64 -4.64
CA LEU A 333 8.54 -8.78 -3.75
C LEU A 333 9.14 -8.59 -2.35
N SER A 334 10.38 -8.11 -2.27
CA SER A 334 11.13 -8.02 -1.00
C SER A 334 10.85 -6.77 -0.18
N LYS A 335 10.30 -5.70 -0.77
CA LYS A 335 10.00 -4.43 -0.09
C LYS A 335 8.53 -4.08 -0.15
N LEU A 336 7.95 -3.94 -1.33
CA LEU A 336 6.60 -3.40 -1.50
C LEU A 336 5.53 -4.31 -0.87
N PHE A 337 5.62 -5.63 -1.08
CA PHE A 337 4.72 -6.60 -0.43
C PHE A 337 4.93 -6.69 1.09
N GLN A 338 6.18 -6.55 1.58
CA GLN A 338 6.45 -6.51 3.04
C GLN A 338 5.91 -5.24 3.69
N GLU A 339 5.94 -4.10 3.01
CA GLU A 339 5.34 -2.85 3.47
C GLU A 339 3.80 -2.93 3.43
N ALA A 340 3.22 -3.50 2.37
CA ALA A 340 1.78 -3.77 2.31
C ALA A 340 1.31 -4.71 3.44
N GLN A 341 2.08 -5.75 3.76
CA GLN A 341 1.78 -6.62 4.89
C GLN A 341 1.76 -5.84 6.20
N LYS A 342 2.69 -4.92 6.42
CA LYS A 342 2.74 -4.09 7.66
C LYS A 342 1.59 -3.09 7.74
N GLU A 343 1.22 -2.46 6.63
CA GLU A 343 0.11 -1.50 6.55
C GLU A 343 -1.24 -2.17 6.90
N TRP A 344 -1.51 -3.34 6.29
CA TRP A 344 -2.83 -3.98 6.32
C TRP A 344 -2.99 -5.10 7.36
N MET A 345 -1.96 -5.89 7.66
CA MET A 345 -2.14 -7.09 8.50
C MET A 345 -2.51 -6.77 9.94
N LEU A 346 -1.94 -5.70 10.53
CA LEU A 346 -2.25 -5.28 11.90
C LEU A 346 -3.59 -4.55 11.99
N SER A 347 -3.88 -3.68 11.02
CA SER A 347 -5.15 -2.92 10.97
C SER A 347 -6.35 -3.84 10.72
N LEU A 348 -6.20 -4.91 9.93
CA LEU A 348 -7.29 -5.84 9.59
C LEU A 348 -7.33 -7.11 10.47
N ALA A 349 -6.41 -7.27 11.43
CA ALA A 349 -6.31 -8.48 12.26
C ALA A 349 -7.60 -8.81 13.04
N HIS A 350 -8.33 -7.78 13.48
CA HIS A 350 -9.56 -7.89 14.27
C HIS A 350 -10.84 -7.97 13.42
N TRP A 351 -10.74 -7.77 12.11
CA TRP A 351 -11.88 -7.85 11.18
C TRP A 351 -12.22 -9.31 10.87
N THR A 352 -13.49 -9.58 10.65
CA THR A 352 -13.96 -10.85 10.08
C THR A 352 -13.53 -10.99 8.62
N ASP A 353 -13.53 -12.22 8.11
CA ASP A 353 -13.25 -12.48 6.70
C ASP A 353 -14.28 -11.79 5.77
N GLU A 354 -15.55 -11.64 6.20
CA GLU A 354 -16.57 -10.90 5.44
C GLU A 354 -16.26 -9.41 5.33
N GLU A 355 -15.88 -8.75 6.44
CA GLU A 355 -15.49 -7.34 6.45
C GLU A 355 -14.23 -7.08 5.62
N ARG A 356 -13.26 -8.00 5.66
CA ARG A 356 -12.08 -7.96 4.80
C ARG A 356 -12.43 -8.15 3.32
N GLY A 357 -13.43 -9.00 3.01
CA GLY A 357 -13.99 -9.13 1.68
C GLY A 357 -14.58 -7.82 1.15
N LYS A 358 -15.38 -7.12 1.97
CA LYS A 358 -15.92 -5.78 1.63
C LYS A 358 -14.82 -4.74 1.43
N LEU A 359 -13.72 -4.83 2.18
CA LEU A 359 -12.55 -3.98 1.93
C LEU A 359 -11.86 -4.34 0.61
N LEU A 360 -11.74 -5.62 0.27
CA LEU A 360 -11.13 -6.09 -0.99
C LEU A 360 -11.87 -5.58 -2.24
N ASP A 361 -13.18 -5.27 -2.14
CA ASP A 361 -13.93 -4.62 -3.22
C ASP A 361 -13.37 -3.23 -3.60
N LEU A 362 -12.57 -2.58 -2.76
CA LEU A 362 -11.78 -1.39 -3.13
C LEU A 362 -10.80 -1.64 -4.28
N ALA A 363 -10.37 -2.89 -4.44
CA ALA A 363 -9.50 -3.29 -5.54
C ALA A 363 -10.27 -3.43 -6.87
N ASN A 364 -11.59 -3.32 -6.88
CA ASN A 364 -12.45 -3.50 -8.04
C ASN A 364 -12.90 -2.12 -8.60
N PRO A 365 -12.22 -1.55 -9.62
CA PRO A 365 -12.55 -0.21 -10.13
C PRO A 365 -13.88 -0.16 -10.91
N VAL A 366 -14.48 -1.31 -11.21
CA VAL A 366 -15.73 -1.44 -11.96
C VAL A 366 -16.95 -1.46 -11.05
N ILE A 367 -16.92 -2.30 -10.00
CA ILE A 367 -18.02 -2.42 -9.03
C ILE A 367 -17.87 -1.43 -7.87
N GLY A 368 -16.65 -1.32 -7.32
CA GLY A 368 -16.35 -0.58 -6.09
C GLY A 368 -16.95 -1.20 -4.83
N ALA A 369 -16.36 -0.85 -3.68
CA ALA A 369 -16.89 -1.17 -2.36
C ALA A 369 -18.07 -0.24 -2.01
N ASP A 370 -19.09 -0.82 -1.37
CA ASP A 370 -20.28 -0.12 -0.90
C ASP A 370 -20.10 0.27 0.58
N PHE A 371 -19.65 1.51 0.82
CA PHE A 371 -19.42 2.02 2.18
C PHE A 371 -20.68 2.72 2.70
N GLY A 372 -21.53 1.94 3.35
CA GLY A 372 -22.43 2.48 4.37
C GLY A 372 -21.60 3.10 5.51
N LEU A 373 -22.05 4.25 6.04
CA LEU A 373 -21.42 4.95 7.17
C LEU A 373 -21.25 4.07 8.42
N ASP A 374 -22.06 3.02 8.54
CA ASP A 374 -22.12 2.14 9.72
C ASP A 374 -21.11 0.98 9.68
N ILE A 375 -20.45 0.71 8.53
CA ILE A 375 -19.61 -0.50 8.34
C ILE A 375 -18.13 -0.24 8.64
N MET A 376 -17.62 0.97 8.40
CA MET A 376 -16.17 1.22 8.42
C MET A 376 -15.74 2.13 9.57
N ASP A 377 -14.63 1.77 10.22
CA ASP A 377 -14.00 2.59 11.26
C ASP A 377 -13.76 4.03 10.76
N PRO A 378 -14.16 5.08 11.52
CA PRO A 378 -14.03 6.48 11.08
C PRO A 378 -12.59 6.92 10.79
N GLY A 379 -11.61 6.34 11.48
CA GLY A 379 -10.19 6.53 11.22
C GLY A 379 -9.79 5.88 9.91
N LEU A 380 -10.18 4.63 9.67
CA LEU A 380 -9.94 3.96 8.39
C LEU A 380 -10.59 4.71 7.21
N TRP A 381 -11.81 5.22 7.36
CA TRP A 381 -12.43 6.08 6.34
C TRP A 381 -11.62 7.34 6.07
N ARG A 382 -11.19 8.05 7.13
CA ARG A 382 -10.36 9.26 7.01
C ARG A 382 -8.99 9.00 6.39
N PHE A 383 -8.42 7.81 6.59
CA PHE A 383 -7.20 7.37 5.92
C PHE A 383 -7.42 7.12 4.42
N LEU A 384 -8.48 6.38 4.07
CA LEU A 384 -8.69 5.91 2.72
C LEU A 384 -9.26 6.99 1.80
N GLN A 385 -10.23 7.78 2.26
CA GLN A 385 -10.99 8.76 1.47
C GLN A 385 -10.17 9.57 0.45
N PRO A 386 -8.98 10.15 0.78
CA PRO A 386 -8.18 10.93 -0.18
C PRO A 386 -7.60 10.11 -1.34
N ASN A 387 -7.57 8.79 -1.21
CA ASN A 387 -7.02 7.83 -2.16
C ASN A 387 -8.12 7.08 -2.95
N LEU A 388 -9.39 7.41 -2.71
CA LEU A 388 -10.54 6.77 -3.36
C LEU A 388 -11.04 7.60 -4.55
N LYS A 389 -11.50 6.89 -5.59
CA LYS A 389 -12.37 7.43 -6.64
C LYS A 389 -13.78 6.86 -6.45
N GLU A 390 -14.78 7.67 -6.79
CA GLU A 390 -16.19 7.26 -6.79
C GLU A 390 -16.55 6.63 -8.14
N THR A 391 -17.29 5.52 -8.14
CA THR A 391 -17.95 4.95 -9.32
C THR A 391 -19.22 5.73 -9.61
N TYR A 392 -19.80 5.58 -10.80
CA TYR A 392 -21.08 6.22 -11.11
C TYR A 392 -22.28 5.69 -10.27
N GLY A 393 -22.08 4.61 -9.51
CA GLY A 393 -23.06 4.06 -8.57
C GLY A 393 -22.95 4.60 -7.14
N GLY A 394 -22.07 5.57 -6.85
CA GLY A 394 -21.82 6.07 -5.48
C GLY A 394 -20.96 5.14 -4.62
N ARG A 395 -20.32 4.13 -5.23
CA ARG A 395 -19.39 3.20 -4.58
C ARG A 395 -17.96 3.67 -4.74
N TYR A 396 -17.02 3.17 -3.95
CA TYR A 396 -15.64 3.67 -3.94
C TYR A 396 -14.61 2.60 -4.29
N TYR A 397 -13.52 3.00 -4.93
CA TYR A 397 -12.38 2.13 -5.25
C TYR A 397 -11.06 2.89 -5.08
N LEU A 398 -9.98 2.17 -4.77
CA LEU A 398 -8.64 2.77 -4.67
C LEU A 398 -8.19 3.28 -6.05
N ALA A 399 -7.80 4.54 -6.15
CA ALA A 399 -7.47 5.18 -7.42
C ALA A 399 -6.24 4.56 -8.11
N ASP A 400 -5.26 4.13 -7.32
CA ASP A 400 -3.95 3.63 -7.78
C ASP A 400 -3.96 2.10 -8.04
N PRO A 401 -3.66 1.63 -9.26
CA PRO A 401 -3.61 0.20 -9.59
C PRO A 401 -2.56 -0.59 -8.80
N ILE A 402 -1.44 0.01 -8.38
CA ILE A 402 -0.45 -0.65 -7.52
C ILE A 402 -1.11 -1.02 -6.20
N GLN A 403 -1.82 -0.08 -5.58
CA GLN A 403 -2.44 -0.28 -4.26
C GLN A 403 -3.59 -1.29 -4.35
N ARG A 404 -4.33 -1.32 -5.48
CA ARG A 404 -5.33 -2.37 -5.76
C ARG A 404 -4.70 -3.76 -5.86
N GLN A 405 -3.52 -3.92 -6.49
CA GLN A 405 -2.81 -5.20 -6.50
C GLN A 405 -2.22 -5.58 -5.14
N LEU A 406 -1.69 -4.62 -4.39
CA LEU A 406 -1.22 -4.88 -3.02
C LEU A 406 -2.37 -5.34 -2.13
N LEU A 407 -3.56 -4.75 -2.23
CA LEU A 407 -4.73 -5.20 -1.46
C LEU A 407 -5.17 -6.63 -1.85
N ARG A 408 -5.24 -6.95 -3.16
CA ARG A 408 -5.48 -8.34 -3.66
C ARG A 408 -4.38 -9.33 -3.28
N ALA A 409 -3.16 -8.85 -3.01
CA ALA A 409 -2.10 -9.68 -2.50
C ALA A 409 -2.36 -10.03 -1.03
N ILE A 410 -2.70 -9.04 -0.19
CA ILE A 410 -2.92 -9.25 1.25
C ILE A 410 -4.19 -10.07 1.52
N ILE A 411 -5.30 -9.80 0.82
CA ILE A 411 -6.60 -10.41 1.10
C ILE A 411 -6.97 -11.38 -0.03
N ASP A 412 -7.29 -12.63 0.31
CA ASP A 412 -7.77 -13.61 -0.67
C ASP A 412 -9.27 -13.46 -1.02
N ARG A 413 -9.74 -14.20 -2.03
CA ARG A 413 -11.16 -14.15 -2.47
C ARG A 413 -12.17 -14.50 -1.37
N GLY A 414 -11.74 -15.22 -0.32
CA GLY A 414 -12.56 -15.56 0.85
C GLY A 414 -12.36 -14.62 2.03
N GLY A 415 -11.65 -13.49 1.86
CA GLY A 415 -11.41 -12.51 2.91
C GLY A 415 -10.22 -12.80 3.82
N LYS A 416 -9.50 -13.91 3.63
CA LYS A 416 -8.41 -14.31 4.55
C LYS A 416 -7.14 -13.52 4.27
N LEU A 417 -6.46 -13.14 5.35
CA LEU A 417 -5.15 -12.48 5.28
C LEU A 417 -4.05 -13.48 4.90
N ARG A 418 -3.29 -13.15 3.85
CA ARG A 418 -2.14 -13.93 3.38
C ARG A 418 -0.87 -13.52 4.12
N SER A 419 0.03 -14.50 4.30
CA SER A 419 1.36 -14.31 4.90
C SER A 419 2.51 -14.65 3.95
N SER A 420 2.21 -15.17 2.75
CA SER A 420 3.18 -15.50 1.71
C SER A 420 2.77 -14.90 0.36
N TRP A 421 3.78 -14.45 -0.39
CA TRP A 421 3.64 -13.80 -1.70
C TRP A 421 4.14 -14.68 -2.85
N THR A 422 4.52 -15.92 -2.56
CA THR A 422 5.03 -16.88 -3.54
C THR A 422 4.03 -17.11 -4.68
N GLY A 423 4.41 -16.73 -5.89
CA GLY A 423 3.59 -16.86 -7.11
C GLY A 423 2.83 -15.58 -7.51
N LEU A 424 2.66 -14.59 -6.63
CA LEU A 424 1.83 -13.41 -6.92
C LEU A 424 2.41 -12.47 -7.98
N VAL A 425 3.73 -12.47 -8.18
CA VAL A 425 4.37 -11.73 -9.28
C VAL A 425 4.61 -12.69 -10.44
N GLY A 426 3.99 -12.39 -11.58
CA GLY A 426 4.36 -12.95 -12.87
C GLY A 426 5.58 -12.19 -13.40
N PRO A 427 6.70 -12.85 -13.75
CA PRO A 427 7.87 -12.17 -14.26
C PRO A 427 7.51 -11.43 -15.55
N GLY A 428 7.96 -10.18 -15.67
CA GLY A 428 7.77 -9.38 -16.87
C GLY A 428 6.49 -8.52 -16.92
N LEU A 429 5.49 -8.72 -16.07
CA LEU A 429 4.33 -7.80 -15.96
C LEU A 429 4.48 -6.81 -14.80
N THR A 430 4.16 -5.54 -15.01
CA THR A 430 4.06 -4.54 -13.92
C THR A 430 2.79 -4.76 -13.09
N LEU A 431 2.74 -4.22 -11.88
CA LEU A 431 1.53 -4.30 -11.04
C LEU A 431 0.32 -3.63 -11.71
N ALA A 432 0.51 -2.54 -12.47
CA ALA A 432 -0.59 -1.94 -13.24
C ALA A 432 -1.08 -2.81 -14.41
N GLN A 433 -0.19 -3.59 -15.04
CA GLN A 433 -0.56 -4.56 -16.06
C GLN A 433 -1.31 -5.76 -15.45
N LEU A 434 -0.91 -6.22 -14.26
CA LEU A 434 -1.65 -7.24 -13.50
C LEU A 434 -3.03 -6.74 -13.08
N ASP A 435 -3.17 -5.47 -12.68
CA ASP A 435 -4.48 -4.86 -12.40
C ASP A 435 -5.39 -4.80 -13.62
N TRP A 436 -4.83 -4.45 -14.77
CA TRP A 436 -5.55 -4.51 -16.04
C TRP A 436 -6.01 -5.93 -16.40
N GLY A 437 -5.27 -6.98 -16.02
CA GLY A 437 -5.74 -8.37 -16.15
C GLY A 437 -7.09 -8.64 -15.46
N TRP A 438 -7.34 -8.03 -14.30
CA TRP A 438 -8.63 -8.13 -13.60
C TRP A 438 -9.75 -7.35 -14.30
N VAL A 439 -9.43 -6.16 -14.83
CA VAL A 439 -10.38 -5.34 -15.61
C VAL A 439 -10.74 -6.02 -16.94
N LEU A 440 -9.76 -6.68 -17.58
CA LEU A 440 -9.94 -7.46 -18.81
C LEU A 440 -10.80 -8.70 -18.58
N LEU A 441 -10.60 -9.41 -17.46
CA LEU A 441 -11.46 -10.53 -17.04
C LEU A 441 -12.93 -10.08 -16.94
N GLN A 442 -13.20 -9.02 -16.18
CA GLN A 442 -14.55 -8.46 -16.01
C GLN A 442 -15.15 -7.93 -17.31
N LEU A 443 -14.33 -7.32 -18.17
CA LEU A 443 -14.78 -6.90 -19.51
C LEU A 443 -15.21 -8.11 -20.34
N GLY A 444 -14.50 -9.24 -20.25
CA GLY A 444 -14.86 -10.50 -20.90
C GLY A 444 -16.15 -11.13 -20.37
N GLU A 445 -16.29 -11.23 -19.04
CA GLU A 445 -17.52 -11.67 -18.36
C GLU A 445 -18.74 -10.86 -18.87
N VAL A 446 -18.65 -9.53 -18.79
CA VAL A 446 -19.75 -8.62 -19.11
C VAL A 446 -20.02 -8.51 -20.62
N ALA A 447 -18.99 -8.49 -21.47
CA ALA A 447 -19.16 -8.38 -22.91
C ALA A 447 -19.81 -9.64 -23.50
N ASP A 448 -19.39 -10.83 -23.06
CA ASP A 448 -20.00 -12.08 -23.51
C ASP A 448 -21.43 -12.24 -22.99
N HIS A 449 -21.66 -11.96 -21.69
CA HIS A 449 -22.99 -12.06 -21.08
C HIS A 449 -24.03 -11.10 -21.71
N LEU A 450 -23.63 -9.88 -22.11
CA LEU A 450 -24.58 -8.88 -22.63
C LEU A 450 -24.61 -8.80 -24.17
N LEU A 451 -23.51 -9.12 -24.85
CA LEU A 451 -23.36 -8.91 -26.30
C LEU A 451 -22.80 -10.13 -27.04
N GLY A 452 -22.46 -11.22 -26.33
CA GLY A 452 -22.02 -12.47 -26.92
C GLY A 452 -23.13 -13.20 -27.68
N LEU A 453 -22.75 -14.01 -28.66
CA LEU A 453 -23.69 -14.71 -29.55
C LEU A 453 -24.21 -16.05 -28.98
N ARG A 454 -23.69 -16.47 -27.81
CA ARG A 454 -24.22 -17.58 -26.98
C ARG A 454 -25.04 -17.07 -25.77
N ARG A 455 -25.51 -15.81 -25.78
CA ARG A 455 -26.29 -15.23 -24.68
C ARG A 455 -27.56 -16.05 -24.38
N ARG A 456 -27.89 -16.21 -23.10
CA ARG A 456 -29.19 -16.75 -22.66
C ARG A 456 -30.36 -15.90 -23.21
N SER A 457 -31.40 -16.56 -23.68
CA SER A 457 -32.49 -15.94 -24.47
C SER A 457 -33.45 -15.07 -23.65
N ASP A 458 -33.43 -15.21 -22.33
CA ASP A 458 -34.18 -14.46 -21.32
C ASP A 458 -33.65 -13.03 -21.12
N ILE A 459 -32.36 -12.79 -21.37
CA ILE A 459 -31.74 -11.47 -21.21
C ILE A 459 -32.08 -10.57 -22.41
N ASN A 460 -32.61 -9.37 -22.13
CA ASN A 460 -32.77 -8.28 -23.12
C ASN A 460 -31.83 -7.10 -22.81
N PRO A 461 -30.63 -7.04 -23.44
CA PRO A 461 -29.62 -6.04 -23.12
C PRO A 461 -30.04 -4.59 -23.42
N ASP A 462 -30.98 -4.36 -24.34
CA ASP A 462 -31.42 -3.00 -24.67
C ASP A 462 -32.30 -2.36 -23.60
N GLN A 463 -32.81 -3.17 -22.65
CA GLN A 463 -33.49 -2.71 -21.43
C GLN A 463 -32.52 -2.43 -20.28
N ILE A 464 -31.28 -2.93 -20.34
CA ILE A 464 -30.29 -2.80 -19.26
C ILE A 464 -29.60 -1.43 -19.34
N ARG A 465 -29.67 -0.67 -18.25
CA ARG A 465 -29.01 0.64 -18.11
C ARG A 465 -27.51 0.48 -18.34
N GLY A 466 -26.93 1.36 -19.17
CA GLY A 466 -25.49 1.38 -19.46
C GLY A 466 -25.06 0.57 -20.69
N VAL A 467 -25.82 -0.43 -21.13
CA VAL A 467 -25.44 -1.30 -22.28
C VAL A 467 -25.17 -0.52 -23.56
N LYS A 468 -25.94 0.53 -23.86
CA LYS A 468 -25.68 1.38 -25.03
C LYS A 468 -24.30 2.05 -25.01
N ARG A 469 -23.77 2.37 -23.82
CA ARG A 469 -22.42 2.94 -23.64
C ARG A 469 -21.34 1.87 -23.79
N LEU A 470 -21.53 0.70 -23.16
CA LEU A 470 -20.65 -0.47 -23.34
C LEU A 470 -20.55 -0.88 -24.81
N ARG A 471 -21.70 -1.01 -25.49
CA ARG A 471 -21.77 -1.36 -26.92
C ARG A 471 -21.06 -0.35 -27.80
N LYS A 472 -21.21 0.96 -27.52
CA LYS A 472 -20.45 2.00 -28.22
C LYS A 472 -18.95 1.87 -27.97
N MET A 473 -18.52 1.74 -26.71
CA MET A 473 -17.09 1.58 -26.39
C MET A 473 -16.47 0.37 -27.09
N LEU A 474 -17.15 -0.79 -27.07
CA LEU A 474 -16.69 -1.99 -27.76
C LEU A 474 -16.67 -1.82 -29.28
N GLN A 475 -17.58 -1.03 -29.85
CA GLN A 475 -17.53 -0.67 -31.27
C GLN A 475 -16.34 0.25 -31.58
N ASP A 476 -16.10 1.28 -30.75
CA ASP A 476 -14.97 2.20 -30.92
C ASP A 476 -13.62 1.45 -30.79
N LEU A 477 -13.53 0.49 -29.86
CA LEU A 477 -12.38 -0.41 -29.73
C LEU A 477 -12.23 -1.38 -30.92
N ALA A 478 -13.33 -1.93 -31.43
CA ALA A 478 -13.32 -2.82 -32.58
C ALA A 478 -12.88 -2.10 -33.87
N ASN A 479 -13.33 -0.85 -34.06
CA ASN A 479 -12.90 -0.01 -35.19
C ASN A 479 -11.40 0.30 -35.10
N LYS A 480 -10.88 0.64 -33.91
CA LYS A 480 -9.43 0.79 -33.70
C LYS A 480 -8.64 -0.49 -33.95
N ALA A 481 -9.18 -1.66 -33.54
CA ALA A 481 -8.57 -2.95 -33.84
C ALA A 481 -8.57 -3.23 -35.34
N GLU A 482 -9.66 -2.92 -36.06
CA GLU A 482 -9.75 -3.05 -37.53
C GLU A 482 -8.66 -2.27 -38.26
N GLU A 483 -8.23 -1.11 -37.78
CA GLU A 483 -7.12 -0.34 -38.37
C GLU A 483 -5.72 -0.97 -38.12
N LYS A 484 -5.60 -1.89 -37.16
CA LYS A 484 -4.32 -2.42 -36.65
C LYS A 484 -4.14 -3.93 -36.84
N LEU A 485 -5.22 -4.67 -37.07
CA LEU A 485 -5.18 -6.09 -37.38
C LEU A 485 -4.43 -6.36 -38.69
N PRO A 486 -3.74 -7.50 -38.82
CA PRO A 486 -3.11 -7.92 -40.07
C PRO A 486 -4.06 -7.87 -41.27
N PRO A 487 -3.53 -7.73 -42.51
CA PRO A 487 -4.33 -7.87 -43.71
C PRO A 487 -4.87 -9.30 -43.85
N GLY A 488 -6.03 -9.45 -44.48
CA GLY A 488 -6.71 -10.73 -44.68
C GLY A 488 -7.99 -10.53 -45.48
N ASP A 489 -8.44 -11.57 -46.18
CA ASP A 489 -9.49 -11.49 -47.20
C ASP A 489 -10.91 -11.36 -46.61
N SER A 490 -11.10 -11.76 -45.35
CA SER A 490 -12.33 -11.55 -44.58
C SER A 490 -12.05 -11.08 -43.16
N VAL A 491 -13.09 -10.59 -42.46
CA VAL A 491 -13.00 -10.26 -41.03
C VAL A 491 -12.45 -11.44 -40.21
N ALA A 492 -12.84 -12.68 -40.55
CA ALA A 492 -12.35 -13.88 -39.88
C ALA A 492 -10.83 -14.04 -40.04
N ASP A 493 -10.32 -13.94 -41.27
CA ASP A 493 -8.91 -14.19 -41.59
C ASP A 493 -7.99 -13.15 -40.95
N ARG A 494 -8.46 -11.90 -40.83
CA ARG A 494 -7.75 -10.82 -40.13
C ARG A 494 -7.59 -11.09 -38.64
N TRP A 495 -8.62 -11.65 -37.99
CA TRP A 495 -8.56 -12.05 -36.57
C TRP A 495 -7.79 -13.36 -36.35
N GLU A 496 -7.88 -14.34 -37.26
CA GLU A 496 -7.09 -15.57 -37.15
C GLU A 496 -5.59 -15.35 -37.42
N SER A 497 -5.26 -14.35 -38.24
CA SER A 497 -3.90 -13.87 -38.47
C SER A 497 -3.36 -13.05 -37.29
N PHE A 498 -4.18 -12.67 -36.31
CA PHE A 498 -3.73 -12.06 -35.06
C PHE A 498 -3.31 -13.15 -34.06
N ASP A 499 -2.00 -13.35 -33.94
CA ASP A 499 -1.35 -14.37 -33.11
C ASP A 499 -1.98 -14.58 -31.71
N ALA A 500 -2.36 -13.49 -31.02
CA ALA A 500 -2.93 -13.59 -29.67
C ALA A 500 -4.37 -14.13 -29.67
N PHE A 501 -5.17 -13.83 -30.71
CA PHE A 501 -6.50 -14.43 -30.89
C PHE A 501 -6.36 -15.94 -31.13
N LYS A 502 -5.47 -16.32 -32.05
CA LYS A 502 -5.19 -17.73 -32.34
C LYS A 502 -4.73 -18.50 -31.11
N GLN A 503 -3.74 -17.97 -30.36
CA GLN A 503 -3.26 -18.59 -29.13
C GLN A 503 -4.34 -18.66 -28.04
N ALA A 504 -5.22 -17.66 -27.93
CA ALA A 504 -6.33 -17.71 -27.00
C ALA A 504 -7.34 -18.80 -27.38
N LEU A 505 -7.68 -18.91 -28.66
CA LEU A 505 -8.55 -19.94 -29.22
C LEU A 505 -7.97 -21.36 -29.06
N GLU A 506 -6.66 -21.51 -29.26
CA GLU A 506 -5.91 -22.78 -29.13
C GLU A 506 -5.59 -23.17 -27.67
N SER A 507 -5.94 -22.35 -26.69
CA SER A 507 -5.81 -22.67 -25.25
C SER A 507 -6.68 -23.87 -24.85
N PRO A 508 -6.19 -24.78 -23.97
CA PRO A 508 -7.01 -25.84 -23.36
C PRO A 508 -8.26 -25.30 -22.66
N HIS A 509 -8.17 -24.16 -21.96
CA HIS A 509 -9.30 -23.50 -21.27
C HIS A 509 -10.36 -22.92 -22.22
N ASN A 510 -10.23 -23.17 -23.53
CA ASN A 510 -11.14 -22.70 -24.56
C ASN A 510 -11.64 -23.82 -25.49
N THR A 511 -11.51 -25.11 -25.12
CA THR A 511 -11.94 -26.25 -25.96
C THR A 511 -13.41 -26.11 -26.41
N GLY A 512 -14.36 -25.88 -25.49
CA GLY A 512 -15.77 -25.66 -25.83
C GLY A 512 -16.01 -24.41 -26.69
N SER A 513 -15.35 -23.30 -26.35
CA SER A 513 -15.41 -22.06 -27.14
C SER A 513 -14.81 -22.20 -28.55
N ARG A 514 -13.81 -23.08 -28.73
CA ARG A 514 -13.18 -23.41 -30.01
C ARG A 514 -14.08 -24.27 -30.89
N ARG A 515 -14.69 -25.34 -30.32
CA ARG A 515 -15.69 -26.17 -31.01
C ARG A 515 -16.80 -25.26 -31.55
N TRP A 516 -17.41 -24.44 -30.68
CA TRP A 516 -18.42 -23.46 -31.11
C TRP A 516 -17.94 -22.46 -32.17
N TYR A 517 -16.72 -21.92 -32.03
CA TYR A 517 -16.16 -21.00 -33.01
C TYR A 517 -16.02 -21.65 -34.40
N GLN A 518 -15.62 -22.92 -34.47
CA GLN A 518 -15.47 -23.65 -35.73
C GLN A 518 -16.83 -24.04 -36.33
N ASP A 519 -17.77 -24.51 -35.51
CA ASP A 519 -19.05 -25.05 -35.97
C ASP A 519 -20.08 -23.97 -36.30
N GLU A 520 -20.16 -22.90 -35.49
CA GLU A 520 -21.21 -21.88 -35.56
C GLU A 520 -20.70 -20.45 -35.66
N GLY A 521 -19.50 -20.16 -35.17
CA GLY A 521 -18.94 -18.81 -35.12
C GLY A 521 -18.44 -18.32 -36.48
N LYS A 522 -17.33 -18.89 -36.94
CA LYS A 522 -16.55 -18.48 -38.11
C LYS A 522 -17.40 -18.45 -39.38
N GLY A 523 -17.45 -17.29 -40.04
CA GLY A 523 -18.16 -17.09 -41.32
C GLY A 523 -19.69 -17.28 -41.27
N LYS A 524 -20.27 -17.59 -40.10
CA LYS A 524 -21.70 -17.86 -39.91
C LYS A 524 -22.33 -16.82 -38.98
N LYS A 525 -22.07 -16.91 -37.67
CA LYS A 525 -22.64 -15.98 -36.67
C LYS A 525 -21.77 -14.75 -36.41
N LEU A 526 -20.44 -14.87 -36.49
CA LEU A 526 -19.52 -13.75 -36.29
C LEU A 526 -19.36 -12.95 -37.61
N GLN A 527 -19.94 -11.74 -37.68
CA GLN A 527 -20.05 -10.96 -38.91
C GLN A 527 -19.31 -9.61 -38.87
N SER A 528 -18.97 -9.06 -37.69
CA SER A 528 -18.29 -7.77 -37.55
C SER A 528 -17.07 -7.83 -36.63
N HIS A 529 -16.12 -6.88 -36.79
CA HIS A 529 -14.96 -6.76 -35.90
C HIS A 529 -15.34 -6.65 -34.42
N ARG A 530 -16.54 -6.14 -34.09
CA ARG A 530 -17.04 -6.09 -32.71
C ARG A 530 -17.41 -7.48 -32.19
N ASP A 531 -18.05 -8.32 -33.01
CA ASP A 531 -18.43 -9.68 -32.58
C ASP A 531 -17.16 -10.54 -32.38
N TYR A 532 -16.16 -10.36 -33.25
CA TYR A 532 -14.82 -10.96 -33.09
C TYR A 532 -14.07 -10.43 -31.85
N LEU A 533 -14.19 -9.13 -31.52
CA LEU A 533 -13.65 -8.59 -30.26
C LEU A 533 -14.35 -9.20 -29.04
N VAL A 534 -15.67 -9.39 -29.06
CA VAL A 534 -16.41 -9.99 -27.93
C VAL A 534 -15.99 -11.45 -27.71
N ILE A 535 -15.88 -12.27 -28.76
CA ILE A 535 -15.37 -13.64 -28.62
C ILE A 535 -13.89 -13.65 -28.19
N PHE A 536 -13.04 -12.71 -28.65
CA PHE A 536 -11.67 -12.58 -28.14
C PHE A 536 -11.60 -12.27 -26.63
N LEU A 537 -12.48 -11.39 -26.16
CA LEU A 537 -12.62 -11.06 -24.74
C LEU A 537 -13.10 -12.27 -23.91
N ARG A 538 -14.02 -13.09 -24.43
CA ARG A 538 -14.42 -14.38 -23.83
C ARG A 538 -13.25 -15.38 -23.76
N LEU A 539 -12.50 -15.55 -24.85
CA LEU A 539 -11.34 -16.45 -24.87
C LEU A 539 -10.25 -16.00 -23.86
N SER A 540 -10.11 -14.68 -23.70
CA SER A 540 -9.21 -14.06 -22.72
C SER A 540 -9.72 -14.20 -21.28
N ARG A 541 -11.05 -14.09 -21.04
CA ARG A 541 -11.72 -14.37 -19.76
C ARG A 541 -11.33 -15.74 -19.24
N ASN A 542 -11.55 -16.80 -20.04
CA ASN A 542 -11.28 -18.18 -19.62
C ASN A 542 -9.81 -18.39 -19.27
N LEU A 543 -8.92 -17.83 -20.10
CA LEU A 543 -7.49 -17.83 -19.85
C LEU A 543 -7.07 -17.09 -18.57
N LEU A 544 -7.84 -16.10 -18.12
CA LEU A 544 -7.59 -15.32 -16.89
C LEU A 544 -8.26 -15.93 -15.66
N ALA A 545 -9.43 -16.55 -15.81
CA ALA A 545 -10.19 -17.19 -14.73
C ALA A 545 -9.42 -18.38 -14.12
N HIS A 546 -8.87 -19.24 -14.97
CA HIS A 546 -8.15 -20.47 -14.59
C HIS A 546 -6.71 -20.24 -14.09
N GLN A 547 -6.24 -18.99 -14.00
CA GLN A 547 -4.86 -18.71 -13.59
C GLN A 547 -4.62 -18.95 -12.10
N LYS A 548 -3.98 -20.08 -11.79
CA LYS A 548 -3.34 -20.32 -10.50
C LYS A 548 -2.00 -19.54 -10.45
N PRO A 549 -1.74 -18.65 -9.46
CA PRO A 549 -0.53 -17.81 -9.41
C PRO A 549 0.82 -18.55 -9.51
N TRP A 550 0.84 -19.84 -9.14
CA TRP A 550 2.02 -20.70 -9.13
C TRP A 550 2.27 -21.48 -10.43
N GLU A 551 1.40 -21.39 -11.45
CA GLU A 551 1.59 -22.18 -12.68
C GLU A 551 2.73 -21.68 -13.59
N ARG A 552 3.39 -22.63 -14.26
CA ARG A 552 4.56 -22.38 -15.12
C ARG A 552 4.20 -21.74 -16.47
N ARG A 553 2.93 -21.69 -16.88
CA ARG A 553 2.46 -21.14 -18.18
C ARG A 553 2.36 -19.60 -18.20
N LYS A 554 3.21 -18.90 -17.43
CA LYS A 554 3.15 -17.44 -17.21
C LYS A 554 3.27 -16.59 -18.49
N TRP A 555 3.85 -17.13 -19.57
CA TRP A 555 4.00 -16.41 -20.84
C TRP A 555 2.67 -16.22 -21.59
N MET A 556 1.70 -17.15 -21.49
CA MET A 556 0.38 -16.98 -22.12
C MET A 556 -0.43 -15.89 -21.42
N VAL A 557 -0.28 -15.78 -20.09
CA VAL A 557 -0.85 -14.69 -19.28
C VAL A 557 -0.36 -13.34 -19.80
N MET A 558 0.95 -13.16 -19.91
CA MET A 558 1.56 -11.93 -20.38
C MET A 558 1.07 -11.53 -21.77
N LYS A 559 1.03 -12.49 -22.72
CA LYS A 559 0.48 -12.25 -24.06
C LYS A 559 -0.99 -11.84 -24.02
N THR A 560 -1.82 -12.53 -23.23
CA THR A 560 -3.27 -12.26 -23.15
C THR A 560 -3.56 -10.87 -22.56
N VAL A 561 -2.91 -10.54 -21.43
CA VAL A 561 -3.04 -9.24 -20.74
C VAL A 561 -2.61 -8.08 -21.66
N MET A 562 -1.50 -8.25 -22.39
CA MET A 562 -0.95 -7.19 -23.26
C MET A 562 -1.52 -7.17 -24.68
N ALA A 563 -2.21 -8.22 -25.15
CA ALA A 563 -2.70 -8.34 -26.52
C ALA A 563 -3.55 -7.15 -26.96
N LEU A 564 -4.56 -6.77 -26.16
CA LEU A 564 -5.45 -5.67 -26.50
C LEU A 564 -4.75 -4.28 -26.41
N PRO A 565 -4.01 -3.94 -25.34
CA PRO A 565 -3.16 -2.74 -25.32
C PRO A 565 -2.23 -2.62 -26.53
N THR A 566 -1.49 -3.69 -26.86
CA THR A 566 -0.52 -3.72 -27.97
C THR A 566 -1.21 -3.58 -29.33
N LEU A 567 -2.32 -4.30 -29.56
CA LEU A 567 -3.09 -4.21 -30.81
C LEU A 567 -3.63 -2.78 -31.04
N LEU A 568 -4.11 -2.13 -29.98
CA LEU A 568 -4.68 -0.78 -30.08
C LEU A 568 -3.63 0.34 -30.09
N GLY A 569 -2.37 0.02 -29.77
CA GLY A 569 -1.32 1.02 -29.54
C GLY A 569 -1.60 1.94 -28.33
N MET A 570 -2.36 1.45 -27.35
CA MET A 570 -2.80 2.22 -26.18
C MET A 570 -2.04 1.80 -24.92
N GLN A 571 -1.74 2.78 -24.06
CA GLN A 571 -1.12 2.49 -22.76
C GLN A 571 -2.15 1.85 -21.81
N VAL A 572 -1.69 0.92 -20.98
CA VAL A 572 -2.56 0.15 -20.08
C VAL A 572 -3.41 1.03 -19.14
N PRO A 573 -2.89 2.10 -18.51
CA PRO A 573 -3.72 3.00 -17.68
C PRO A 573 -4.85 3.67 -18.47
N GLU A 574 -4.58 4.11 -19.71
CA GLU A 574 -5.56 4.77 -20.60
C GLU A 574 -6.68 3.80 -21.01
N LEU A 575 -6.30 2.59 -21.45
CA LEU A 575 -7.27 1.56 -21.83
C LEU A 575 -8.10 1.08 -20.63
N SER A 576 -7.47 0.94 -19.46
CA SER A 576 -8.15 0.56 -18.22
C SER A 576 -9.18 1.62 -17.79
N GLU A 577 -8.83 2.91 -17.85
CA GLU A 577 -9.76 4.00 -17.55
C GLU A 577 -10.93 4.05 -18.55
N LEU A 578 -10.66 3.91 -19.85
CA LEU A 578 -11.70 3.83 -20.90
C LEU A 578 -12.69 2.68 -20.61
N VAL A 579 -12.18 1.49 -20.27
CA VAL A 579 -12.99 0.30 -19.98
C VAL A 579 -13.80 0.46 -18.69
N CYS A 580 -13.18 0.95 -17.61
CA CYS A 580 -13.88 1.25 -16.35
C CYS A 580 -15.01 2.27 -16.59
N VAL A 581 -14.77 3.32 -17.39
CA VAL A 581 -15.79 4.31 -17.77
C VAL A 581 -16.92 3.69 -18.59
N GLY A 582 -16.64 2.73 -19.48
CA GLY A 582 -17.65 1.99 -20.23
C GLY A 582 -18.53 1.10 -19.35
N LEU A 583 -17.91 0.37 -18.42
CA LEU A 583 -18.60 -0.56 -17.49
C LEU A 583 -19.36 0.17 -16.37
N SER A 584 -18.87 1.34 -15.92
CA SER A 584 -19.40 2.12 -14.77
C SER A 584 -20.91 2.45 -14.82
N ARG A 585 -21.56 2.35 -15.98
CA ARG A 585 -22.99 2.67 -16.15
C ARG A 585 -23.91 1.47 -16.01
N LEU A 586 -23.38 0.26 -15.87
CA LEU A 586 -24.11 -0.95 -15.53
C LEU A 586 -24.43 -0.95 -14.03
N ALA A 587 -25.48 -1.67 -13.62
CA ALA A 587 -25.74 -1.90 -12.21
C ALA A 587 -24.78 -2.98 -11.67
N PRO A 588 -24.31 -2.89 -10.41
CA PRO A 588 -23.48 -3.94 -9.80
C PRO A 588 -24.07 -5.34 -9.92
N ALA A 589 -25.39 -5.48 -9.76
CA ALA A 589 -26.10 -6.75 -9.96
C ALA A 589 -25.83 -7.37 -11.34
N THR A 590 -25.97 -6.59 -12.42
CA THR A 590 -25.69 -7.06 -13.80
C THR A 590 -24.25 -7.57 -13.99
N ILE A 591 -23.29 -7.00 -13.26
CA ILE A 591 -21.88 -7.42 -13.34
C ILE A 591 -21.68 -8.72 -12.55
N MET A 592 -22.34 -8.85 -11.40
CA MET A 592 -22.37 -10.11 -10.63
C MET A 592 -23.11 -11.23 -11.38
N ASP A 593 -24.21 -10.92 -12.07
CA ASP A 593 -24.96 -11.86 -12.92
C ASP A 593 -24.10 -12.34 -14.11
N ALA A 594 -23.37 -11.42 -14.74
CA ALA A 594 -22.41 -11.75 -15.80
C ALA A 594 -21.27 -12.64 -15.31
N LYS A 595 -20.76 -12.36 -14.10
CA LYS A 595 -19.77 -13.22 -13.46
C LYS A 595 -20.33 -14.61 -13.14
N ALA A 596 -21.48 -14.71 -12.49
CA ALA A 596 -22.11 -15.98 -12.15
C ALA A 596 -22.45 -16.83 -13.39
N ALA A 597 -22.81 -16.17 -14.51
CA ALA A 597 -23.02 -16.84 -15.79
C ALA A 597 -21.72 -17.35 -16.44
N ALA A 598 -20.56 -16.73 -16.16
CA ALA A 598 -19.25 -17.20 -16.59
C ALA A 598 -18.73 -18.34 -15.70
N ASP A 599 -18.81 -18.18 -14.38
CA ASP A 599 -18.41 -19.22 -13.41
C ASP A 599 -19.19 -20.53 -13.67
N ALA A 600 -20.51 -20.44 -13.91
CA ALA A 600 -21.33 -21.61 -14.26
C ALA A 600 -21.08 -22.17 -15.68
N GLU A 601 -20.48 -21.41 -16.59
CA GLU A 601 -20.02 -21.96 -17.87
C GLU A 601 -18.73 -22.78 -17.67
N ASP A 602 -17.82 -22.28 -16.84
CA ASP A 602 -16.55 -22.96 -16.57
C ASP A 602 -16.81 -24.30 -15.81
N GLU A 603 -17.77 -24.34 -14.86
CA GLU A 603 -18.25 -25.58 -14.19
C GLU A 603 -18.82 -26.62 -15.18
N GLU A 604 -19.63 -26.20 -16.17
CA GLU A 604 -20.25 -27.09 -17.18
C GLU A 604 -19.19 -27.84 -18.03
N TRP A 605 -18.00 -27.25 -18.22
CA TRP A 605 -16.91 -27.89 -18.96
C TRP A 605 -15.99 -28.75 -18.07
N GLU A 606 -15.78 -28.42 -16.79
CA GLU A 606 -15.04 -29.29 -15.87
C GLU A 606 -15.76 -30.65 -15.68
N GLU A 607 -17.10 -30.66 -15.53
CA GLU A 607 -17.88 -31.91 -15.46
C GLU A 607 -17.83 -32.75 -16.76
N LEU A 608 -17.66 -32.12 -17.92
CA LEU A 608 -17.54 -32.81 -19.21
C LEU A 608 -16.13 -33.38 -19.44
N GLU A 609 -15.07 -32.73 -18.96
CA GLU A 609 -13.70 -33.26 -19.05
C GLU A 609 -13.49 -34.44 -18.07
N GLU A 610 -14.04 -34.41 -16.85
CA GLU A 610 -14.03 -35.58 -15.94
C GLU A 610 -14.87 -36.76 -16.46
N GLY A 611 -15.85 -36.51 -17.33
CA GLY A 611 -16.67 -37.54 -17.98
C GLY A 611 -16.01 -38.28 -19.15
N GLU A 612 -15.02 -37.67 -19.82
CA GLU A 612 -14.33 -38.28 -20.98
C GLU A 612 -13.13 -39.17 -20.57
N GLU A 613 -12.61 -39.09 -19.33
CA GLU A 613 -11.54 -40.01 -18.83
C GLU A 613 -12.08 -41.36 -18.27
N GLY A 614 -13.38 -41.62 -18.37
CA GLY A 614 -14.05 -42.77 -17.72
C GLY A 614 -14.32 -44.01 -18.59
N ASP A 615 -14.01 -44.00 -19.90
CA ASP A 615 -14.47 -45.04 -20.85
C ASP A 615 -13.41 -45.43 -21.91
N GLU A 616 -12.23 -45.86 -21.46
CA GLU A 616 -11.39 -46.80 -22.23
C GLU A 616 -11.42 -48.18 -21.57
N GLY A 617 -12.09 -49.13 -22.22
CA GLY A 617 -12.30 -50.48 -21.67
C GLY A 617 -11.04 -51.34 -21.67
N GLU A 618 -10.72 -51.93 -20.52
CA GLU A 618 -9.73 -53.01 -20.40
C GLU A 618 -10.32 -54.33 -20.93
N ASP A 619 -10.00 -54.69 -22.18
CA ASP A 619 -10.07 -56.08 -22.66
C ASP A 619 -8.71 -56.78 -22.40
N ASP A 620 -8.79 -57.94 -21.76
CA ASP A 620 -7.67 -58.69 -21.15
C ASP A 620 -6.85 -59.53 -22.16
N VAL A 621 -5.52 -59.37 -22.13
CA VAL A 621 -4.57 -60.45 -22.48
C VAL A 621 -3.36 -60.42 -21.53
N GLY A 622 -3.48 -61.08 -20.38
CA GLY A 622 -2.41 -61.14 -19.38
C GLY A 622 -1.17 -62.00 -19.70
N MET A 623 -0.16 -61.88 -18.83
CA MET A 623 0.89 -62.88 -18.62
C MET A 623 1.31 -62.85 -17.13
N ALA A 624 1.49 -64.03 -16.54
CA ALA A 624 1.45 -64.21 -15.09
C ALA A 624 2.81 -64.13 -14.37
N ALA A 625 2.77 -63.74 -13.10
CA ALA A 625 3.64 -64.27 -12.05
C ALA A 625 2.94 -64.21 -10.67
N ALA A 626 3.17 -65.22 -9.83
CA ALA A 626 2.57 -65.40 -8.50
C ALA A 626 3.12 -64.38 -7.45
N ALA A 627 2.57 -64.22 -6.24
CA ALA A 627 1.82 -65.19 -5.43
C ALA A 627 0.93 -64.60 -4.32
N GLU A 628 -0.12 -65.37 -3.98
CA GLU A 628 -0.71 -65.64 -2.64
C GLU A 628 -1.17 -64.49 -1.70
N GLY A 629 -2.46 -64.54 -1.30
CA GLY A 629 -2.95 -63.93 -0.06
C GLY A 629 -4.47 -63.67 0.00
N ALA A 630 -5.22 -64.56 0.64
CA ALA A 630 -6.68 -64.53 0.90
C ALA A 630 -7.21 -63.25 1.60
N ASP A 631 -8.52 -62.96 1.73
CA ASP A 631 -9.71 -63.82 1.68
C ASP A 631 -11.05 -63.04 1.51
N GLY A 632 -12.08 -63.75 1.03
CA GLY A 632 -13.54 -63.61 1.27
C GLY A 632 -14.31 -62.27 1.34
N GLY A 633 -15.39 -62.14 0.54
CA GLY A 633 -16.66 -61.56 1.01
C GLY A 633 -17.48 -60.69 0.03
N SER A 634 -18.48 -61.28 -0.65
CA SER A 634 -19.50 -60.56 -1.46
C SER A 634 -20.86 -60.44 -0.72
N PRO A 635 -22.00 -59.99 -1.33
CA PRO A 635 -22.57 -58.66 -1.05
C PRO A 635 -24.05 -58.68 -0.61
N ALA A 636 -24.67 -57.52 -0.31
CA ALA A 636 -26.06 -57.17 -0.68
C ALA A 636 -26.58 -55.80 -0.15
N SER A 637 -27.16 -55.00 -1.06
CA SER A 637 -28.36 -54.13 -0.95
C SER A 637 -28.69 -53.30 0.31
N GLY A 638 -29.08 -52.02 0.12
CA GLY A 638 -30.03 -51.36 1.06
C GLY A 638 -30.13 -49.83 1.07
N ALA A 639 -31.06 -49.28 0.28
CA ALA A 639 -31.84 -48.04 0.45
C ALA A 639 -31.39 -46.85 1.35
N LYS A 640 -31.51 -45.64 0.75
CA LYS A 640 -31.63 -44.29 1.32
C LYS A 640 -32.18 -44.18 2.77
N HIS A 641 -31.50 -43.41 3.63
CA HIS A 641 -32.03 -42.17 4.26
C HIS A 641 -30.90 -41.36 4.93
N GLY A 642 -31.10 -40.06 5.12
CA GLY A 642 -30.06 -39.13 5.59
C GLY A 642 -29.85 -39.11 7.11
N GLY A 643 -28.69 -38.58 7.52
CA GLY A 643 -28.33 -38.34 8.91
C GLY A 643 -26.90 -37.83 9.02
N ALA A 644 -26.71 -36.62 9.56
CA ALA A 644 -25.39 -36.03 9.73
C ALA A 644 -24.69 -36.59 10.98
N THR A 645 -23.42 -37.00 10.84
CA THR A 645 -22.49 -37.11 11.97
C THR A 645 -21.11 -36.63 11.57
N ALA A 646 -20.63 -35.58 12.23
CA ALA A 646 -19.24 -35.13 12.11
C ALA A 646 -18.29 -36.19 12.69
N ARG A 647 -17.13 -36.39 12.06
CA ARG A 647 -16.02 -37.16 12.64
C ARG A 647 -14.93 -36.19 13.09
N ALA A 648 -14.79 -36.04 14.40
CA ALA A 648 -13.79 -35.16 14.99
C ALA A 648 -12.36 -35.69 14.74
N VAL A 649 -11.45 -34.78 14.42
CA VAL A 649 -10.01 -34.98 14.62
C VAL A 649 -9.55 -33.90 15.59
N HIS A 650 -9.09 -34.32 16.77
CA HIS A 650 -8.50 -33.45 17.78
C HIS A 650 -7.11 -32.99 17.33
N TYR A 651 -6.86 -31.67 17.37
CA TYR A 651 -5.59 -31.09 17.80
C TYR A 651 -5.83 -29.69 18.39
N ASP A 652 -4.89 -29.21 19.21
CA ASP A 652 -5.18 -28.31 20.32
C ASP A 652 -5.53 -26.85 19.99
N ARG A 653 -6.30 -26.26 20.91
CA ARG A 653 -6.96 -24.96 20.79
C ARG A 653 -6.33 -23.93 21.74
N GLY A 654 -5.48 -23.06 21.21
CA GLY A 654 -5.01 -21.84 21.91
C GLY A 654 -5.95 -20.65 21.65
N PRO A 655 -6.37 -19.88 22.67
CA PRO A 655 -7.35 -18.80 22.50
C PRO A 655 -6.67 -17.45 22.15
N ASN A 656 -6.36 -17.22 20.87
CA ASN A 656 -6.00 -15.89 20.37
C ASN A 656 -7.26 -15.11 19.93
N GLY A 657 -7.97 -14.53 20.91
CA GLY A 657 -9.07 -13.61 20.65
C GLY A 657 -8.59 -12.16 20.68
N ALA A 658 -8.55 -11.49 19.52
CA ALA A 658 -8.24 -10.06 19.44
C ALA A 658 -9.51 -9.23 19.73
N GLY A 659 -9.60 -8.67 20.94
CA GLY A 659 -10.72 -7.84 21.37
C GLY A 659 -10.36 -6.36 21.45
N LEU A 660 -10.80 -5.56 20.47
CA LEU A 660 -11.05 -4.13 20.69
C LEU A 660 -12.44 -4.00 21.31
N VAL A 661 -12.50 -3.79 22.62
CA VAL A 661 -13.78 -3.75 23.35
C VAL A 661 -14.48 -2.40 23.11
N SER A 662 -15.59 -2.44 22.38
CA SER A 662 -16.55 -1.35 22.34
C SER A 662 -17.34 -1.32 23.66
N CYS A 663 -17.00 -0.39 24.55
CA CYS A 663 -17.71 -0.18 25.81
C CYS A 663 -18.82 0.86 25.65
N MET A 664 -20.06 0.38 25.46
CA MET A 664 -21.22 1.19 25.84
C MET A 664 -21.27 1.40 27.38
N THR A 665 -21.92 2.48 27.78
CA THR A 665 -21.93 3.04 29.14
C THR A 665 -22.47 2.11 30.23
N SER A 666 -21.81 2.05 31.42
CA SER A 666 -22.45 2.23 32.75
C SER A 666 -21.51 2.11 33.98
N SER A 667 -21.61 3.09 34.89
CA SER A 667 -21.47 3.06 36.36
C SER A 667 -20.48 2.14 37.13
N SER A 668 -19.48 2.77 37.74
CA SER A 668 -19.01 2.62 39.15
C SER A 668 -18.85 1.24 39.84
N THR A 669 -17.62 0.91 40.24
CA THR A 669 -17.21 0.76 41.67
C THR A 669 -15.68 0.62 41.82
N ARG A 670 -15.16 0.79 43.04
CA ARG A 670 -13.72 0.78 43.41
C ARG A 670 -13.57 0.00 44.75
N PRO A 671 -12.35 -0.31 45.24
CA PRO A 671 -11.66 -1.58 45.00
C PRO A 671 -11.43 -2.38 46.30
N GLN A 672 -10.87 -3.60 46.21
CA GLN A 672 -10.16 -4.24 47.32
C GLN A 672 -8.97 -5.08 46.82
N ALA A 673 -7.97 -5.26 47.69
CA ALA A 673 -6.65 -5.80 47.34
C ALA A 673 -6.17 -6.86 48.34
N THR A 674 -5.54 -7.93 47.85
CA THR A 674 -4.54 -8.81 48.54
C THR A 674 -3.98 -9.84 47.54
N ALA A 675 -2.86 -10.54 47.74
CA ALA A 675 -1.52 -10.19 48.28
C ALA A 675 -0.66 -11.48 48.30
N LEU A 676 0.66 -11.38 48.01
CA LEU A 676 1.69 -12.44 48.18
C LEU A 676 1.52 -13.66 47.22
N GLY A 677 2.57 -14.40 46.81
CA GLY A 677 4.02 -14.28 47.03
C GLY A 677 4.79 -15.52 46.51
N SER A 678 6.13 -15.51 46.65
CA SER A 678 7.12 -16.59 46.32
C SER A 678 7.57 -16.68 44.84
N ARG A 679 8.85 -16.52 44.43
CA ARG A 679 10.19 -17.08 44.83
C ARG A 679 10.53 -18.49 44.33
N ALA A 680 11.22 -18.56 43.18
CA ALA A 680 12.35 -19.47 42.83
C ALA A 680 12.98 -18.89 41.54
N LEU A 681 14.23 -18.38 41.50
CA LEU A 681 15.54 -19.05 41.46
C LEU A 681 15.83 -19.88 40.18
N PRO A 682 17.08 -19.89 39.68
CA PRO A 682 17.32 -19.68 38.25
C PRO A 682 17.79 -20.93 37.49
N LEU A 683 17.53 -20.95 36.18
CA LEU A 683 18.13 -21.88 35.23
C LEU A 683 19.04 -21.12 34.26
N ALA A 684 20.35 -21.35 34.40
CA ALA A 684 21.37 -20.81 33.50
C ALA A 684 21.54 -21.73 32.29
N ILE A 685 21.35 -21.22 31.08
CA ILE A 685 21.69 -21.93 29.83
C ILE A 685 22.44 -20.98 28.89
N GLY A 686 23.67 -21.38 28.54
CA GLY A 686 24.29 -21.22 27.22
C GLY A 686 24.28 -19.84 26.54
N ARG A 687 25.33 -19.04 26.78
CA ARG A 687 25.76 -18.01 25.81
C ARG A 687 26.22 -18.67 24.50
N THR A 688 25.76 -18.18 23.36
CA THR A 688 26.43 -18.35 22.07
C THR A 688 26.32 -17.07 21.21
N GLY A 689 27.41 -16.74 20.51
CA GLY A 689 27.32 -16.03 19.21
C GLY A 689 26.97 -14.54 19.19
N CYS A 690 27.70 -13.69 19.91
CA CYS A 690 27.75 -12.27 19.52
C CYS A 690 28.63 -12.13 18.26
N MET A 691 28.08 -11.64 17.14
CA MET A 691 28.88 -11.25 15.97
C MET A 691 28.61 -9.77 15.65
N VAL A 692 29.47 -8.90 16.17
CA VAL A 692 29.50 -7.47 15.87
C VAL A 692 30.20 -7.27 14.53
N LEU A 693 29.48 -6.77 13.53
CA LEU A 693 30.11 -6.21 12.33
C LEU A 693 30.17 -4.68 12.46
N HIS A 694 31.34 -4.20 12.90
CA HIS A 694 31.71 -2.80 12.74
C HIS A 694 31.94 -2.48 11.27
N ALA A 695 31.22 -1.48 10.74
CA ALA A 695 31.61 -0.77 9.53
C ALA A 695 32.33 0.53 9.92
N PRO A 696 33.59 0.75 9.50
CA PRO A 696 34.33 1.99 9.80
C PRO A 696 33.94 3.13 8.84
N PRO A 697 34.24 4.40 9.19
CA PRO A 697 33.93 5.54 8.33
C PRO A 697 34.88 5.59 7.11
N ALA A 698 34.30 5.67 5.91
CA ALA A 698 35.07 5.85 4.69
C ALA A 698 35.59 7.30 4.59
N HIS A 699 36.91 7.48 4.74
CA HIS A 699 37.56 8.77 4.61
C HIS A 699 37.56 9.29 3.17
N ILE A 700 37.25 10.58 3.01
CA ILE A 700 37.38 11.35 1.77
C ILE A 700 38.83 11.32 1.27
N ARG A 701 39.08 10.68 0.12
CA ARG A 701 40.34 10.85 -0.63
C ARG A 701 40.26 12.08 -1.54
N ARG A 702 40.80 13.21 -1.06
CA ARG A 702 41.09 14.37 -1.91
C ARG A 702 42.21 14.03 -2.88
N VAL A 703 41.94 14.05 -4.19
CA VAL A 703 42.99 14.16 -5.21
C VAL A 703 43.25 15.64 -5.47
N ARG A 704 44.40 16.14 -5.02
CA ARG A 704 44.94 17.42 -5.49
C ARG A 704 45.67 17.16 -6.81
N VAL A 705 45.23 17.79 -7.90
CA VAL A 705 46.12 18.10 -9.03
C VAL A 705 46.55 19.55 -8.87
N ALA A 706 47.85 19.77 -8.70
CA ALA A 706 48.45 21.09 -8.69
C ALA A 706 49.05 21.38 -10.06
N ALA A 707 48.60 22.45 -10.70
CA ALA A 707 49.34 23.12 -11.75
C ALA A 707 49.38 24.61 -11.36
N ALA A 708 50.59 25.11 -11.10
CA ALA A 708 50.79 26.45 -10.55
C ALA A 708 51.56 27.33 -11.55
N GLN A 709 51.07 28.56 -11.73
CA GLN A 709 51.86 29.77 -12.06
C GLN A 709 52.44 29.80 -13.50
N ARG A 710 52.51 30.94 -14.21
CA ARG A 710 52.27 32.37 -13.89
C ARG A 710 51.77 33.14 -15.15
N THR A 711 50.81 34.03 -14.92
CA THR A 711 50.79 35.49 -15.22
C THR A 711 52.06 36.16 -15.84
N PRO A 712 52.02 37.40 -16.41
CA PRO A 712 51.02 38.47 -16.20
C PRO A 712 50.70 39.40 -17.43
N LEU A 713 50.00 40.53 -17.14
CA LEU A 713 49.95 41.82 -17.87
C LEU A 713 49.14 41.87 -19.19
N ARG A 714 48.42 42.95 -19.55
CA ARG A 714 47.98 44.18 -18.82
C ARG A 714 46.83 44.84 -19.61
N VAL A 715 45.88 45.47 -18.89
CA VAL A 715 45.04 46.65 -19.28
C VAL A 715 44.93 46.99 -20.78
N THR A 716 43.73 46.82 -21.34
CA THR A 716 42.73 47.91 -21.49
C THR A 716 41.33 47.35 -21.30
#